data_AF-A0A6L9IKH6-F1
#
_entry.id   AF-A0A6L9IKH6-F1
#
_cell.length_a   1.000
_cell.length_b   1.000
_cell.length_c   1.000
_cell.angle_alpha   90.00
_cell.angle_beta   90.00
_cell.angle_gamma   90.00
#
_symmetry.space_group_name_H-M   'P 1'
#
loop_
_entity.id
_entity.type
_entity.pdbx_description
1 polymer ?
#
loop_
_entity_poly.entity_id
_entity_poly.type
_entity_poly.pdbx_seq_one_letter_code
_entity_poly.pdbx_strand_id
1 'polypeptide(L)'
;MADLQQRLTELGRKIQALPADPDSTTVAELERSARTLLADAKNTPQESAAQALFAELARMNNPASPVSSTVRGLVRRARIRVEIAGDDDDIDEAIDILAEALVLDPQAEEVITLLQEAGAHNSQASRRVNDLFARYGVEVPAAQPPPPPQFETQETSLVPADDGDTPSSAAYVDPPPAQPGYREQPPARRTTSTQAAITGGVDDALSDLTQMYYAGDYQQVVDLANRILNQQPGNAAAQDYRQKAEDNLIRGVVPDHRIPFDARVAYNRANSLVRAGNYNEAERLYREARDIAERTGILNWKDAEQALLDIQDLALARELLLEGDRLMNADSWPEALRKYEGALRVVANDPQAEERIERLRRIQQDAEGVSVQLNMLGGSISEQVAQLQNILGVLARLRQLLPNSQRLAHLAQDANNRLTGIKNQVNEQAQLAFKRAENATSLEERLALTNDALQQLEMGTKLDPSDPTIAQMALDARAAVNDMQRARQTIEHAAALIAQNIDTELVQARSMLSGLMAFAQDSRYRTGVNDLLTRYLERTAVALDDNDLAEAEALLQSMREEPFTILGRRAEMNRLETQLRDSRQRSRWRVVTLSTASIIIIILALLGTRNTWQPVLFPPPTATNTATFTATHTFTPSNTPTPSNTPTPSNTPTITITPSPTITPSFTVTPSITASHTHTPTHTLTPTWTSTFTWTPTPSYTPTPSNTPTPSNTPTPTPIPPVLCRAFAPERVNVRSGPSTRTIQIGAVPSNTIIEVLGLERGPDDQRVWYRMEVEINAAVIVGFVRSDTVRPIDDCPTLPNVP
;
A
#
# COMPACT_ATOMS: atom_id res chain seq x y z
N MET A 1 -25.76 28.80 34.44
CA MET A 1 -26.33 29.35 33.19
C MET A 1 -25.97 30.82 33.00
N ALA A 2 -26.53 31.79 33.75
CA ALA A 2 -26.26 33.23 33.51
C ALA A 2 -24.76 33.60 33.47
N ASP A 3 -23.97 33.13 34.45
CA ASP A 3 -22.51 33.28 34.53
C ASP A 3 -21.80 32.78 33.26
N LEU A 4 -22.09 31.57 32.80
CA LEU A 4 -21.50 31.00 31.58
C LEU A 4 -21.80 31.84 30.33
N GLN A 5 -23.01 32.39 30.21
CA GLN A 5 -23.37 33.29 29.12
C GLN A 5 -22.64 34.65 29.20
N GLN A 6 -22.35 35.16 30.40
CA GLN A 6 -21.49 36.32 30.58
C GLN A 6 -20.04 36.01 30.16
N ARG A 7 -19.48 34.86 30.57
CA ARG A 7 -18.10 34.44 30.21
C ARG A 7 -17.92 34.25 28.71
N LEU A 8 -18.88 33.64 28.00
CA LEU A 8 -18.85 33.56 26.53
C LEU A 8 -18.94 34.94 25.87
N THR A 9 -19.73 35.86 26.42
CA THR A 9 -19.82 37.25 25.92
C THR A 9 -18.49 38.01 26.16
N GLU A 10 -17.81 37.76 27.27
CA GLU A 10 -16.50 38.34 27.58
C GLU A 10 -15.40 37.77 26.67
N LEU A 11 -15.41 36.46 26.41
CA LEU A 11 -14.49 35.81 25.45
C LEU A 11 -14.69 36.39 24.05
N GLY A 12 -15.93 36.50 23.57
CA GLY A 12 -16.26 37.11 22.27
C GLY A 12 -15.74 38.55 22.15
N ARG A 13 -15.84 39.36 23.21
CA ARG A 13 -15.25 40.71 23.24
C ARG A 13 -13.72 40.70 23.20
N LYS A 14 -13.06 39.75 23.85
CA LYS A 14 -11.59 39.61 23.82
C LYS A 14 -11.11 39.22 22.42
N ILE A 15 -11.82 38.32 21.74
CA ILE A 15 -11.56 37.96 20.34
C ILE A 15 -11.73 39.17 19.42
N GLN A 16 -12.84 39.92 19.56
CA GLN A 16 -13.11 41.14 18.78
C GLN A 16 -12.20 42.34 19.11
N ALA A 17 -11.37 42.24 20.15
CA ALA A 17 -10.39 43.25 20.55
C ALA A 17 -8.94 42.87 20.20
N LEU A 18 -8.73 41.77 19.47
CA LEU A 18 -7.42 41.42 18.91
C LEU A 18 -7.04 42.39 17.78
N PRO A 19 -5.74 42.71 17.60
CA PRO A 19 -5.25 43.39 16.42
C PRO A 19 -5.35 42.50 15.17
N ALA A 20 -5.16 43.09 13.99
CA ALA A 20 -5.30 42.39 12.71
C ALA A 20 -4.32 41.21 12.52
N ASP A 21 -3.12 41.29 13.12
CA ASP A 21 -2.16 40.18 13.23
C ASP A 21 -1.81 39.97 14.72
N PRO A 22 -2.47 39.03 15.42
CA PRO A 22 -2.31 38.84 16.86
C PRO A 22 -1.25 37.79 17.23
N ASP A 23 -0.41 38.14 18.22
CA ASP A 23 0.61 37.25 18.80
C ASP A 23 0.08 35.83 19.04
N SER A 24 0.69 34.84 18.37
CA SER A 24 0.27 33.41 18.44
C SER A 24 0.16 32.85 19.87
N THR A 25 0.94 33.38 20.82
CA THR A 25 0.87 33.05 22.25
C THR A 25 -0.45 33.48 22.88
N THR A 26 -0.95 34.67 22.53
CA THR A 26 -2.22 35.24 23.02
C THR A 26 -3.41 34.51 22.42
N VAL A 27 -3.37 34.20 21.13
CA VAL A 27 -4.40 33.40 20.44
C VAL A 27 -4.49 32.01 21.09
N ALA A 28 -3.35 31.35 21.34
CA ALA A 28 -3.33 30.04 22.00
C ALA A 28 -3.81 30.06 23.47
N GLU A 29 -3.73 31.21 24.17
CA GLU A 29 -4.28 31.36 25.52
C GLU A 29 -5.81 31.59 25.51
N LEU A 30 -6.31 32.40 24.56
CA LEU A 30 -7.74 32.53 24.31
C LEU A 30 -8.34 31.19 23.85
N GLU A 31 -7.63 30.41 23.03
CA GLU A 31 -8.07 29.11 22.56
C GLU A 31 -8.15 28.07 23.71
N ARG A 32 -7.17 28.05 24.64
CA ARG A 32 -7.27 27.27 25.88
C ARG A 32 -8.50 27.67 26.72
N SER A 33 -8.77 28.97 26.80
CA SER A 33 -9.94 29.52 27.51
C SER A 33 -11.27 29.19 26.82
N ALA A 34 -11.28 29.04 25.49
CA ALA A 34 -12.42 28.59 24.73
C ALA A 34 -12.68 27.08 24.93
N ARG A 35 -11.63 26.24 24.99
CA ARG A 35 -11.75 24.79 25.24
C ARG A 35 -12.36 24.49 26.61
N THR A 36 -12.02 25.25 27.66
CA THR A 36 -12.63 25.08 28.99
C THR A 36 -14.09 25.52 29.01
N LEU A 37 -14.42 26.68 28.44
CA LEU A 37 -15.80 27.15 28.35
C LEU A 37 -16.68 26.25 27.46
N LEU A 38 -16.12 25.60 26.44
CA LEU A 38 -16.82 24.60 25.63
C LEU A 38 -17.10 23.31 26.42
N ALA A 39 -16.20 22.88 27.30
CA ALA A 39 -16.44 21.76 28.21
C ALA A 39 -17.55 22.08 29.23
N ASP A 40 -17.51 23.29 29.83
CA ASP A 40 -18.54 23.78 30.76
C ASP A 40 -19.91 23.99 30.09
N ALA A 41 -19.93 24.32 28.79
CA ALA A 41 -21.16 24.55 28.02
C ALA A 41 -21.84 23.28 27.51
N LYS A 42 -21.23 22.10 27.68
CA LYS A 42 -21.71 20.84 27.10
C LYS A 42 -23.06 20.41 27.67
N ASN A 43 -24.01 20.06 26.80
CA ASN A 43 -25.42 19.80 27.09
C ASN A 43 -26.20 21.01 27.61
N THR A 44 -25.75 22.25 27.33
CA THR A 44 -26.47 23.49 27.68
C THR A 44 -26.98 24.22 26.43
N PRO A 45 -28.00 25.10 26.54
CA PRO A 45 -28.44 25.93 25.42
C PRO A 45 -27.36 26.85 24.84
N GLN A 46 -26.24 27.05 25.55
CA GLN A 46 -25.11 27.87 25.13
C GLN A 46 -24.05 27.08 24.33
N GLU A 47 -24.19 25.76 24.17
CA GLU A 47 -23.15 24.92 23.54
C GLU A 47 -22.81 25.36 22.10
N SER A 48 -23.80 25.68 21.28
CA SER A 48 -23.59 26.14 19.90
C SER A 48 -22.84 27.48 19.80
N ALA A 49 -23.03 28.38 20.78
CA ALA A 49 -22.30 29.64 20.86
C ALA A 49 -20.83 29.40 21.29
N ALA A 50 -20.60 28.47 22.21
CA ALA A 50 -19.24 28.06 22.59
C ALA A 50 -18.50 27.36 21.44
N GLN A 51 -19.19 26.48 20.69
CA GLN A 51 -18.64 25.83 19.49
C GLN A 51 -18.29 26.84 18.40
N ALA A 52 -19.11 27.88 18.18
CA ALA A 52 -18.84 28.93 17.20
C ALA A 52 -17.57 29.74 17.55
N LEU A 53 -17.48 30.25 18.78
CA LEU A 53 -16.29 31.01 19.25
C LEU A 53 -15.02 30.15 19.25
N PHE A 54 -15.14 28.85 19.56
CA PHE A 54 -14.02 27.92 19.46
C PHE A 54 -13.58 27.70 18.01
N ALA A 55 -14.51 27.54 17.07
CA ALA A 55 -14.20 27.39 15.64
C ALA A 55 -13.62 28.67 15.02
N GLU A 56 -13.99 29.84 15.53
CA GLU A 56 -13.43 31.15 15.15
C GLU A 56 -11.98 31.30 15.62
N LEU A 57 -11.70 31.03 16.90
CA LEU A 57 -10.33 30.98 17.43
C LEU A 57 -9.47 29.90 16.76
N ALA A 58 -10.03 28.73 16.47
CA ALA A 58 -9.31 27.65 15.77
C ALA A 58 -9.00 27.98 14.30
N ARG A 59 -9.68 28.98 13.69
CA ARG A 59 -9.29 29.52 12.37
C ARG A 59 -8.13 30.51 12.49
N MET A 60 -8.16 31.41 13.48
CA MET A 60 -7.05 32.33 13.75
C MET A 60 -5.77 31.58 14.19
N ASN A 61 -5.89 30.53 14.99
CA ASN A 61 -4.74 29.74 15.46
C ASN A 61 -4.27 28.66 14.47
N ASN A 62 -4.72 28.67 13.21
CA ASN A 62 -4.35 27.67 12.20
C ASN A 62 -3.60 28.30 11.00
N PRO A 63 -2.29 28.58 11.14
CA PRO A 63 -1.51 29.34 10.16
C PRO A 63 -1.08 28.52 8.92
N ALA A 64 -2.01 27.81 8.27
CA ALA A 64 -1.74 27.07 7.03
C ALA A 64 -2.97 26.94 6.11
N SER A 65 -3.22 27.97 5.29
CA SER A 65 -3.33 27.66 3.86
C SER A 65 -1.93 27.22 3.40
N PRO A 66 -1.77 26.15 2.60
CA PRO A 66 -0.44 25.74 2.11
C PRO A 66 0.27 26.87 1.36
N VAL A 67 -0.50 27.75 0.71
CA VAL A 67 -0.02 28.98 0.07
C VAL A 67 0.62 29.94 1.09
N SER A 68 -0.04 30.20 2.22
CA SER A 68 0.45 31.11 3.27
C SER A 68 1.71 30.58 3.99
N SER A 69 1.88 29.27 4.11
CA SER A 69 3.12 28.67 4.60
C SER A 69 4.26 28.79 3.58
N THR A 70 3.97 28.64 2.28
CA THR A 70 4.97 28.83 1.21
C THR A 70 5.40 30.29 1.11
N VAL A 71 4.45 31.23 1.10
CA VAL A 71 4.72 32.69 1.06
C VAL A 71 5.61 33.12 2.21
N ARG A 72 5.34 32.71 3.46
CA ARG A 72 6.24 33.01 4.60
C ARG A 72 7.60 32.32 4.51
N GLY A 73 7.69 31.16 3.86
CA GLY A 73 8.97 30.53 3.52
C GLY A 73 9.81 31.37 2.54
N LEU A 74 9.16 31.88 1.48
CA LEU A 74 9.77 32.76 0.47
C LEU A 74 10.18 34.11 1.08
N VAL A 75 9.29 34.77 1.84
CA VAL A 75 9.58 36.04 2.53
C VAL A 75 10.75 35.89 3.50
N ARG A 76 10.79 34.83 4.31
CA ARG A 76 11.93 34.58 5.21
C ARG A 76 13.25 34.36 4.45
N ARG A 77 13.22 33.69 3.29
CA ARG A 77 14.40 33.49 2.43
C ARG A 77 14.87 34.80 1.78
N ALA A 78 13.94 35.65 1.33
CA ALA A 78 14.25 36.96 0.76
C ALA A 78 14.79 37.94 1.82
N ARG A 79 14.14 38.00 2.99
CA ARG A 79 14.55 38.85 4.14
C ARG A 79 15.99 38.59 4.53
N ILE A 80 16.40 37.32 4.61
CA ILE A 80 17.78 36.91 4.87
C ILE A 80 18.78 37.51 3.86
N ARG A 81 18.44 37.61 2.57
CA ARG A 81 19.33 38.16 1.54
C ARG A 81 19.43 39.69 1.63
N VAL A 82 18.29 40.36 1.79
CA VAL A 82 18.21 41.83 2.00
C VAL A 82 18.97 42.26 3.27
N GLU A 83 18.86 41.51 4.36
CA GLU A 83 19.46 41.86 5.67
C GLU A 83 20.95 41.46 5.83
N ILE A 84 21.45 40.41 5.14
CA ILE A 84 22.76 39.80 5.46
C ILE A 84 23.80 39.94 4.34
N ALA A 85 23.42 40.01 3.06
CA ALA A 85 24.36 40.06 1.94
C ALA A 85 24.63 41.50 1.47
N GLY A 86 23.57 42.22 1.08
CA GLY A 86 23.64 43.66 0.79
C GLY A 86 24.42 44.06 -0.49
N ASP A 87 24.75 43.12 -1.37
CA ASP A 87 25.18 43.42 -2.74
C ASP A 87 23.99 43.48 -3.72
N ASP A 88 24.21 44.06 -4.91
CA ASP A 88 23.14 44.27 -5.88
C ASP A 88 22.56 42.96 -6.46
N ASP A 89 23.36 41.88 -6.49
CA ASP A 89 22.94 40.58 -7.02
C ASP A 89 22.01 39.84 -6.03
N ASP A 90 22.30 39.85 -4.72
CA ASP A 90 21.44 39.27 -3.69
C ASP A 90 20.11 40.05 -3.52
N ILE A 91 20.12 41.37 -3.78
CA ILE A 91 18.91 42.20 -3.85
C ILE A 91 18.06 41.83 -5.07
N ASP A 92 18.67 41.65 -6.25
CA ASP A 92 17.94 41.24 -7.46
C ASP A 92 17.41 39.78 -7.33
N GLU A 93 18.13 38.86 -6.68
CA GLU A 93 17.60 37.53 -6.30
C GLU A 93 16.45 37.61 -5.28
N ALA A 94 16.53 38.49 -4.27
CA ALA A 94 15.46 38.68 -3.30
C ALA A 94 14.16 39.19 -3.95
N ILE A 95 14.28 40.09 -4.94
CA ILE A 95 13.14 40.61 -5.71
C ILE A 95 12.46 39.48 -6.51
N ASP A 96 13.22 38.57 -7.12
CA ASP A 96 12.63 37.45 -7.87
C ASP A 96 11.98 36.39 -6.95
N ILE A 97 12.55 36.14 -5.77
CA ILE A 97 11.92 35.29 -4.72
C ILE A 97 10.61 35.91 -4.22
N LEU A 98 10.55 37.24 -4.09
CA LEU A 98 9.33 37.95 -3.68
C LEU A 98 8.32 38.08 -4.82
N ALA A 99 8.75 38.10 -6.08
CA ALA A 99 7.86 38.00 -7.23
C ALA A 99 7.14 36.64 -7.28
N GLU A 100 7.83 35.53 -6.95
CA GLU A 100 7.18 34.22 -6.77
C GLU A 100 6.14 34.25 -5.63
N ALA A 101 6.45 34.92 -4.51
CA ALA A 101 5.50 35.09 -3.42
C ALA A 101 4.27 35.94 -3.81
N LEU A 102 4.47 36.99 -4.61
CA LEU A 102 3.40 37.90 -5.07
C LEU A 102 2.47 37.24 -6.13
N VAL A 103 2.95 36.24 -6.87
CA VAL A 103 2.09 35.38 -7.71
C VAL A 103 1.15 34.52 -6.86
N LEU A 104 1.60 34.09 -5.68
CA LEU A 104 0.86 33.22 -4.77
C LEU A 104 -0.15 33.98 -3.91
N ASP A 105 0.21 35.18 -3.44
CA ASP A 105 -0.69 36.11 -2.75
C ASP A 105 -0.38 37.57 -3.13
N PRO A 106 -1.11 38.15 -4.12
CA PRO A 106 -0.90 39.53 -4.56
C PRO A 106 -1.22 40.63 -3.53
N GLN A 107 -1.72 40.27 -2.34
CA GLN A 107 -2.13 41.22 -1.30
C GLN A 107 -1.38 41.00 0.04
N ALA A 108 -0.33 40.16 0.05
CA ALA A 108 0.48 39.91 1.24
C ALA A 108 1.31 41.14 1.64
N GLU A 109 0.89 41.83 2.70
CA GLU A 109 1.51 43.07 3.20
C GLU A 109 3.00 42.91 3.53
N GLU A 110 3.44 41.75 4.06
CA GLU A 110 4.87 41.47 4.31
C GLU A 110 5.69 41.31 3.02
N VAL A 111 5.08 40.83 1.92
CA VAL A 111 5.74 40.75 0.60
C VAL A 111 5.86 42.15 0.00
N ILE A 112 4.81 42.95 0.09
CA ILE A 112 4.75 44.31 -0.47
C ILE A 112 5.72 45.25 0.24
N THR A 113 5.79 45.19 1.57
CA THR A 113 6.73 46.00 2.37
C THR A 113 8.18 45.61 2.12
N LEU A 114 8.52 44.31 2.08
CA LEU A 114 9.88 43.86 1.82
C LEU A 114 10.32 44.10 0.36
N LEU A 115 9.39 44.10 -0.61
CA LEU A 115 9.65 44.56 -1.97
C LEU A 115 9.95 46.07 -2.04
N GLN A 116 9.24 46.90 -1.25
CA GLN A 116 9.54 48.34 -1.16
C GLN A 116 10.89 48.60 -0.50
N GLU A 117 11.25 47.81 0.51
CA GLU A 117 12.57 47.83 1.17
C GLU A 117 13.68 47.48 0.17
N ALA A 118 13.61 46.31 -0.48
CA ALA A 118 14.56 45.91 -1.54
C ALA A 118 14.63 46.94 -2.68
N GLY A 119 13.48 47.50 -3.08
CA GLY A 119 13.37 48.56 -4.08
C GLY A 119 14.02 49.90 -3.67
N ALA A 120 14.34 50.11 -2.40
CA ALA A 120 15.03 51.31 -1.92
C ALA A 120 16.56 51.23 -2.03
N HIS A 121 17.15 50.03 -2.17
CA HIS A 121 18.60 49.85 -2.20
C HIS A 121 19.27 50.45 -3.45
N ASN A 122 18.70 50.25 -4.65
CA ASN A 122 19.27 50.79 -5.89
C ASN A 122 18.20 51.24 -6.91
N SER A 123 18.61 52.06 -7.89
CA SER A 123 17.69 52.67 -8.87
C SER A 123 17.22 51.73 -10.00
N GLN A 124 17.66 50.47 -10.01
CA GLN A 124 17.24 49.42 -10.94
C GLN A 124 16.19 48.52 -10.28
N ALA A 125 16.47 48.05 -9.06
CA ALA A 125 15.54 47.40 -8.14
C ALA A 125 14.24 48.21 -8.00
N SER A 126 14.34 49.53 -7.76
CA SER A 126 13.17 50.40 -7.69
C SER A 126 12.28 50.35 -8.95
N ARG A 127 12.87 50.21 -10.13
CA ARG A 127 12.12 50.07 -11.40
C ARG A 127 11.52 48.67 -11.55
N ARG A 128 12.23 47.61 -11.19
CA ARG A 128 11.71 46.23 -11.17
C ARG A 128 10.51 46.10 -10.23
N VAL A 129 10.61 46.64 -9.02
CA VAL A 129 9.56 46.63 -8.00
C VAL A 129 8.32 47.41 -8.45
N ASN A 130 8.50 48.60 -9.04
CA ASN A 130 7.38 49.36 -9.59
C ASN A 130 6.69 48.65 -10.78
N ASP A 131 7.44 47.97 -11.64
CA ASP A 131 6.90 47.14 -12.74
C ASP A 131 6.15 45.91 -12.19
N LEU A 132 6.66 45.25 -11.14
CA LEU A 132 5.94 44.18 -10.44
C LEU A 132 4.62 44.67 -9.83
N PHE A 133 4.62 45.77 -9.09
CA PHE A 133 3.38 46.33 -8.51
C PHE A 133 2.37 46.76 -9.59
N ALA A 134 2.83 47.34 -10.70
CA ALA A 134 1.97 47.68 -11.84
C ALA A 134 1.37 46.43 -12.53
N ARG A 135 2.11 45.32 -12.61
CA ARG A 135 1.63 44.05 -13.19
C ARG A 135 0.63 43.31 -12.31
N TYR A 136 0.81 43.33 -10.99
CA TYR A 136 -0.06 42.63 -10.04
C TYR A 136 -1.15 43.51 -9.42
N GLY A 137 -1.24 44.80 -9.79
CA GLY A 137 -2.32 45.70 -9.39
C GLY A 137 -2.25 46.20 -7.95
N VAL A 138 -1.03 46.33 -7.41
CA VAL A 138 -0.80 46.76 -6.02
C VAL A 138 -0.81 48.29 -5.93
N GLU A 139 -1.86 48.86 -5.33
CA GLU A 139 -1.93 50.30 -5.06
C GLU A 139 -1.04 50.69 -3.86
N VAL A 140 0.13 51.26 -4.15
CA VAL A 140 1.09 51.73 -3.12
C VAL A 140 0.72 53.14 -2.64
N PRO A 141 0.54 53.37 -1.31
CA PRO A 141 0.39 54.71 -0.76
C PRO A 141 1.64 55.56 -1.04
N ALA A 142 1.46 56.76 -1.61
CA ALA A 142 2.57 57.61 -2.01
C ALA A 142 3.44 58.05 -0.81
N ALA A 143 4.70 57.61 -0.78
CA ALA A 143 5.67 57.97 0.25
C ALA A 143 5.94 59.49 0.25
N GLN A 144 6.06 60.07 1.44
CA GLN A 144 6.41 61.48 1.60
C GLN A 144 7.91 61.71 1.26
N PRO A 145 8.28 62.82 0.61
CA PRO A 145 9.68 63.14 0.37
C PRO A 145 10.46 63.31 1.70
N PRO A 146 11.72 62.86 1.78
CA PRO A 146 12.54 63.10 2.96
C PRO A 146 12.78 64.60 3.17
N PRO A 147 12.93 65.08 4.43
CA PRO A 147 13.24 66.47 4.71
C PRO A 147 14.61 66.86 4.13
N PRO A 148 14.80 68.11 3.67
CA PRO A 148 16.01 68.51 2.98
C PRO A 148 17.24 68.56 3.92
N PRO A 149 18.44 68.24 3.42
CA PRO A 149 19.67 68.33 4.20
C PRO A 149 19.97 69.78 4.60
N GLN A 150 20.41 69.96 5.85
CA GLN A 150 20.91 71.25 6.33
C GLN A 150 22.33 71.47 5.81
N PHE A 151 22.48 72.38 4.85
CA PHE A 151 23.78 72.88 4.42
C PHE A 151 24.27 73.98 5.37
N GLU A 152 25.39 73.74 6.07
CA GLU A 152 26.31 74.85 6.34
C GLU A 152 27.17 75.11 5.09
N THR A 153 27.48 76.38 4.85
CA THR A 153 27.83 76.89 3.53
C THR A 153 29.32 76.99 3.27
N GLN A 154 29.75 76.67 2.05
CA GLN A 154 30.47 77.67 1.23
C GLN A 154 30.38 77.40 -0.29
N GLU A 155 29.73 78.36 -0.97
CA GLU A 155 30.03 79.02 -2.26
C GLU A 155 30.80 78.29 -3.39
N THR A 156 30.58 78.49 -4.71
CA THR A 156 29.53 79.13 -5.56
C THR A 156 30.05 79.04 -7.03
N SER A 157 29.19 78.96 -8.06
CA SER A 157 29.48 78.86 -9.53
C SER A 157 29.65 77.43 -10.07
N LEU A 158 29.47 77.08 -11.36
CA LEU A 158 28.72 77.56 -12.57
C LEU A 158 28.64 76.29 -13.48
N VAL A 159 27.54 75.87 -14.14
CA VAL A 159 26.74 76.46 -15.25
C VAL A 159 27.47 76.45 -16.62
N PRO A 160 26.86 75.90 -17.71
CA PRO A 160 25.87 74.80 -17.82
C PRO A 160 26.08 73.88 -19.08
N ALA A 161 25.11 72.98 -19.36
CA ALA A 161 24.54 72.58 -20.70
C ALA A 161 25.47 72.15 -21.89
N ASP A 162 25.04 71.41 -22.92
CA ASP A 162 23.81 70.65 -23.22
C ASP A 162 24.12 69.52 -24.25
N ASP A 163 23.08 68.78 -24.68
CA ASP A 163 23.02 67.92 -25.88
C ASP A 163 23.94 66.67 -25.95
N GLY A 164 23.54 65.53 -26.55
CA GLY A 164 22.22 65.21 -27.10
C GLY A 164 22.17 63.86 -27.84
N ASP A 165 20.95 63.34 -27.96
CA ASP A 165 20.48 62.26 -28.86
C ASP A 165 20.92 60.78 -28.72
N THR A 166 19.99 59.96 -29.23
CA THR A 166 19.96 58.48 -29.32
C THR A 166 19.75 58.12 -30.83
N PRO A 167 19.44 56.89 -31.34
CA PRO A 167 19.10 55.63 -30.65
C PRO A 167 19.65 54.31 -31.24
N SER A 168 19.48 53.25 -30.42
CA SER A 168 19.17 51.84 -30.75
C SER A 168 19.34 51.30 -32.19
N SER A 169 20.07 50.18 -32.32
CA SER A 169 19.46 48.89 -32.73
C SER A 169 20.44 47.70 -32.62
N ALA A 170 19.91 46.48 -32.68
CA ALA A 170 20.58 45.23 -32.31
C ALA A 170 21.39 44.55 -33.44
N ALA A 171 22.35 43.71 -33.06
CA ALA A 171 22.55 42.37 -33.65
C ALA A 171 23.45 41.48 -32.76
N TYR A 172 23.19 40.18 -32.75
CA TYR A 172 24.06 39.12 -32.18
C TYR A 172 24.85 38.47 -33.32
N VAL A 173 26.11 38.08 -33.13
CA VAL A 173 26.95 37.45 -34.17
C VAL A 173 27.84 36.36 -33.56
N ASP A 174 27.92 35.21 -34.26
CA ASP A 174 28.66 34.01 -33.84
C ASP A 174 30.21 34.13 -33.89
N PRO A 175 30.95 33.31 -33.11
CA PRO A 175 32.41 33.27 -33.11
C PRO A 175 33.01 32.44 -34.27
N PRO A 176 34.16 32.86 -34.85
CA PRO A 176 34.89 32.07 -35.85
C PRO A 176 35.83 31.00 -35.23
N PRO A 177 36.22 29.95 -35.97
CA PRO A 177 36.83 28.72 -35.42
C PRO A 177 38.37 28.71 -35.38
N ALA A 178 38.93 27.80 -34.58
CA ALA A 178 40.36 27.49 -34.52
C ALA A 178 40.80 26.42 -35.55
N GLN A 179 42.03 26.51 -36.06
CA GLN A 179 42.79 25.43 -36.73
C GLN A 179 44.31 25.76 -36.76
N PRO A 180 45.24 24.82 -37.05
CA PRO A 180 46.14 24.41 -35.96
C PRO A 180 47.64 24.32 -36.26
N GLY A 181 48.42 24.37 -35.17
CA GLY A 181 49.65 23.59 -34.98
C GLY A 181 50.99 24.26 -35.31
N TYR A 182 51.98 24.05 -34.44
CA TYR A 182 53.34 23.65 -34.81
C TYR A 182 54.01 22.89 -33.63
N ARG A 183 55.21 22.35 -33.87
CA ARG A 183 55.84 21.28 -33.07
C ARG A 183 56.57 21.73 -31.79
N GLU A 184 56.84 20.73 -30.95
CA GLU A 184 57.64 20.81 -29.72
C GLU A 184 59.07 21.34 -29.93
N GLN A 185 59.61 22.05 -28.94
CA GLN A 185 60.93 21.75 -28.33
C GLN A 185 61.06 22.44 -26.96
N PRO A 186 61.83 21.87 -25.99
CA PRO A 186 61.80 22.31 -24.59
C PRO A 186 62.84 23.41 -24.27
N PRO A 187 62.58 24.27 -23.27
CA PRO A 187 63.57 25.23 -22.79
C PRO A 187 64.69 24.52 -22.02
N ALA A 188 65.88 24.47 -22.62
CA ALA A 188 67.07 23.95 -21.95
C ALA A 188 67.55 24.88 -20.81
N ARG A 189 67.86 24.28 -19.65
CA ARG A 189 68.39 24.94 -18.45
C ARG A 189 69.62 25.80 -18.76
N ARG A 190 69.51 27.13 -18.70
CA ARG A 190 70.65 28.06 -18.75
C ARG A 190 70.85 28.79 -17.43
N THR A 191 71.81 28.30 -16.64
CA THR A 191 72.40 29.05 -15.53
C THR A 191 73.40 30.06 -16.07
N THR A 192 72.95 31.30 -16.33
CA THR A 192 73.84 32.45 -16.58
C THR A 192 73.35 33.65 -15.78
N SER A 193 74.10 34.00 -14.74
CA SER A 193 73.90 35.24 -13.98
C SER A 193 74.24 36.44 -14.85
N THR A 194 73.23 37.18 -15.28
CA THR A 194 73.39 38.49 -15.91
C THR A 194 72.60 39.51 -15.10
N GLN A 195 73.29 40.51 -14.54
CA GLN A 195 72.64 41.66 -13.92
C GLN A 195 72.05 42.54 -15.02
N ALA A 196 70.82 42.23 -15.44
CA ALA A 196 70.03 43.10 -16.29
C ALA A 196 69.62 44.34 -15.47
N ALA A 197 70.42 45.39 -15.54
CA ALA A 197 70.07 46.70 -14.99
C ALA A 197 68.96 47.33 -15.84
N ILE A 198 67.72 46.92 -15.59
CA ILE A 198 66.53 47.46 -16.25
C ILE A 198 66.31 48.87 -15.67
N THR A 199 66.80 49.88 -16.38
CA THR A 199 66.36 51.28 -16.24
C THR A 199 65.03 51.46 -16.98
N GLY A 200 64.04 50.65 -16.59
CA GLY A 200 62.64 50.87 -16.95
C GLY A 200 62.07 52.03 -16.14
N GLY A 201 60.99 52.63 -16.63
CA GLY A 201 60.22 53.60 -15.89
C GLY A 201 59.54 52.96 -14.67
N VAL A 202 59.03 53.81 -13.77
CA VAL A 202 58.11 53.32 -12.72
C VAL A 202 56.84 52.75 -13.37
N ASP A 203 56.48 53.21 -14.57
CA ASP A 203 55.36 52.71 -15.37
C ASP A 203 55.59 51.26 -15.85
N ASP A 204 56.82 50.91 -16.26
CA ASP A 204 57.18 49.52 -16.60
C ASP A 204 57.07 48.62 -15.35
N ALA A 205 57.59 49.10 -14.22
CA ALA A 205 57.52 48.37 -12.95
C ALA A 205 56.07 48.23 -12.42
N LEU A 206 55.19 49.19 -12.70
CA LEU A 206 53.75 49.07 -12.44
C LEU A 206 53.09 48.03 -13.35
N SER A 207 53.46 47.97 -14.63
CA SER A 207 52.98 46.93 -15.55
C SER A 207 53.36 45.53 -15.03
N ASP A 208 54.65 45.30 -14.75
CA ASP A 208 55.16 44.04 -14.16
C ASP A 208 54.42 43.68 -12.85
N LEU A 209 54.18 44.67 -11.98
CA LEU A 209 53.46 44.51 -10.71
C LEU A 209 52.00 44.06 -10.93
N THR A 210 51.27 44.65 -11.89
CA THR A 210 49.91 44.21 -12.21
C THR A 210 49.89 42.80 -12.79
N GLN A 211 50.84 42.48 -13.68
CA GLN A 211 50.97 41.13 -14.24
C GLN A 211 51.24 40.08 -13.16
N MET A 212 52.14 40.36 -12.21
CA MET A 212 52.43 39.47 -11.08
C MET A 212 51.23 39.30 -10.14
N TYR A 213 50.42 40.34 -9.95
CA TYR A 213 49.20 40.27 -9.14
C TYR A 213 48.16 39.35 -9.76
N TYR A 214 47.91 39.48 -11.07
CA TYR A 214 47.01 38.57 -11.77
C TYR A 214 47.56 37.14 -11.88
N ALA A 215 48.90 36.97 -11.96
CA ALA A 215 49.56 35.67 -11.91
C ALA A 215 49.49 34.96 -10.53
N GLY A 216 49.10 35.68 -9.47
CA GLY A 216 48.98 35.14 -8.10
C GLY A 216 50.30 35.03 -7.34
N ASP A 217 51.41 35.56 -7.86
CA ASP A 217 52.71 35.58 -7.16
C ASP A 217 52.79 36.77 -6.17
N TYR A 218 51.84 36.85 -5.25
CA TYR A 218 51.62 37.98 -4.34
C TYR A 218 52.85 38.40 -3.53
N GLN A 219 53.74 37.48 -3.14
CA GLN A 219 55.00 37.83 -2.48
C GLN A 219 55.88 38.72 -3.37
N GLN A 220 55.96 38.42 -4.67
CA GLN A 220 56.72 39.21 -5.65
C GLN A 220 56.04 40.56 -5.92
N VAL A 221 54.70 40.62 -5.86
CA VAL A 221 53.94 41.89 -5.91
C VAL A 221 54.31 42.78 -4.73
N VAL A 222 54.37 42.25 -3.50
CA VAL A 222 54.76 43.02 -2.31
C VAL A 222 56.19 43.52 -2.41
N ASP A 223 57.13 42.67 -2.85
CA ASP A 223 58.54 43.05 -3.02
C ASP A 223 58.74 44.12 -4.12
N LEU A 224 57.98 44.04 -5.22
CA LEU A 224 58.03 45.01 -6.32
C LEU A 224 57.31 46.32 -5.97
N ALA A 225 56.15 46.25 -5.31
CA ALA A 225 55.44 47.42 -4.82
C ALA A 225 56.27 48.22 -3.81
N ASN A 226 56.90 47.55 -2.84
CA ASN A 226 57.82 48.22 -1.91
C ASN A 226 59.04 48.83 -2.62
N ARG A 227 59.52 48.24 -3.73
CA ARG A 227 60.57 48.84 -4.58
C ARG A 227 60.09 50.12 -5.25
N ILE A 228 58.86 50.15 -5.76
CA ILE A 228 58.25 51.35 -6.37
C ILE A 228 58.03 52.44 -5.30
N LEU A 229 57.49 52.08 -4.14
CA LEU A 229 57.23 53.03 -3.05
C LEU A 229 58.52 53.64 -2.48
N ASN A 230 59.63 52.92 -2.49
CA ASN A 230 60.96 53.46 -2.15
C ASN A 230 61.49 54.50 -3.17
N GLN A 231 60.96 54.52 -4.40
CA GLN A 231 61.29 55.53 -5.43
C GLN A 231 60.24 56.64 -5.51
N GLN A 232 58.97 56.31 -5.30
CA GLN A 232 57.81 57.22 -5.32
C GLN A 232 56.87 56.92 -4.14
N PRO A 233 57.10 57.49 -2.94
CA PRO A 233 56.30 57.19 -1.75
C PRO A 233 54.80 57.46 -1.88
N GLY A 234 54.42 58.41 -2.74
CA GLY A 234 53.03 58.80 -3.02
C GLY A 234 52.33 58.01 -4.13
N ASN A 235 52.93 56.92 -4.64
CA ASN A 235 52.33 56.14 -5.73
C ASN A 235 51.14 55.29 -5.23
N ALA A 236 49.92 55.82 -5.38
CA ALA A 236 48.69 55.20 -4.87
C ALA A 236 48.43 53.78 -5.41
N ALA A 237 48.72 53.52 -6.69
CA ALA A 237 48.54 52.20 -7.30
C ALA A 237 49.45 51.15 -6.64
N ALA A 238 50.73 51.49 -6.40
CA ALA A 238 51.64 50.59 -5.71
C ALA A 238 51.23 50.33 -4.25
N GLN A 239 50.59 51.28 -3.56
CA GLN A 239 50.04 51.05 -2.21
C GLN A 239 48.84 50.08 -2.25
N ASP A 240 47.88 50.32 -3.15
CA ASP A 240 46.67 49.51 -3.32
C ASP A 240 47.00 48.04 -3.68
N TYR A 241 47.84 47.81 -4.69
CA TYR A 241 48.25 46.45 -5.06
C TYR A 241 49.09 45.77 -3.99
N ARG A 242 49.89 46.50 -3.21
CA ARG A 242 50.58 45.90 -2.05
C ARG A 242 49.58 45.43 -0.99
N GLN A 243 48.63 46.29 -0.62
CA GLN A 243 47.62 45.98 0.38
C GLN A 243 46.74 44.78 -0.05
N LYS A 244 46.36 44.71 -1.33
CA LYS A 244 45.62 43.56 -1.90
C LYS A 244 46.45 42.27 -1.94
N ALA A 245 47.75 42.36 -2.22
CA ALA A 245 48.64 41.21 -2.19
C ALA A 245 48.91 40.73 -0.75
N GLU A 246 49.10 41.64 0.20
CA GLU A 246 49.22 41.37 1.64
C GLU A 246 47.95 40.68 2.18
N ASP A 247 46.77 41.18 1.80
CA ASP A 247 45.46 40.60 2.16
C ASP A 247 45.24 39.20 1.56
N ASN A 248 45.55 38.98 0.27
CA ASN A 248 45.45 37.65 -0.36
C ASN A 248 46.43 36.63 0.24
N LEU A 249 47.66 37.05 0.61
CA LEU A 249 48.63 36.21 1.32
C LEU A 249 48.12 35.80 2.71
N ILE A 250 47.53 36.74 3.45
CA ILE A 250 46.94 36.47 4.78
C ILE A 250 45.72 35.54 4.66
N ARG A 251 44.90 35.70 3.62
CA ARG A 251 43.70 34.88 3.38
C ARG A 251 43.97 33.52 2.73
N GLY A 252 45.18 33.26 2.23
CA GLY A 252 45.53 32.01 1.55
C GLY A 252 44.82 31.80 0.21
N VAL A 253 44.35 32.86 -0.44
CA VAL A 253 43.60 32.78 -1.70
C VAL A 253 44.57 32.61 -2.87
N VAL A 254 44.44 31.51 -3.61
CA VAL A 254 45.38 31.16 -4.69
C VAL A 254 44.63 31.02 -6.02
N PRO A 255 44.92 31.85 -7.05
CA PRO A 255 44.29 31.73 -8.36
C PRO A 255 44.58 30.37 -9.03
N ASP A 256 43.58 29.73 -9.64
CA ASP A 256 43.69 28.35 -10.16
C ASP A 256 44.90 28.10 -11.07
N HIS A 257 45.22 29.05 -11.96
CA HIS A 257 46.37 28.92 -12.86
C HIS A 257 47.74 28.91 -12.16
N ARG A 258 47.81 29.34 -10.89
CA ARG A 258 49.02 29.33 -10.05
C ARG A 258 49.19 28.00 -9.32
N ILE A 259 48.10 27.24 -9.16
CA ILE A 259 48.07 25.91 -8.54
C ILE A 259 48.69 24.88 -9.50
N PRO A 260 49.68 24.07 -9.05
CA PRO A 260 50.28 23.02 -9.87
C PRO A 260 49.24 22.03 -10.39
N PHE A 261 49.42 21.56 -11.62
CA PHE A 261 48.53 20.58 -12.24
C PHE A 261 48.31 19.34 -11.35
N ASP A 262 49.40 18.80 -10.79
CA ASP A 262 49.35 17.60 -9.94
C ASP A 262 48.59 17.86 -8.62
N ALA A 263 48.74 19.05 -8.02
CA ALA A 263 48.00 19.45 -6.82
C ALA A 263 46.50 19.58 -7.11
N ARG A 264 46.13 20.23 -8.23
CA ARG A 264 44.72 20.32 -8.67
C ARG A 264 44.13 18.94 -9.00
N VAL A 265 44.91 18.02 -9.58
CA VAL A 265 44.46 16.65 -9.85
C VAL A 265 44.24 15.87 -8.54
N ALA A 266 45.16 15.97 -7.57
CA ALA A 266 45.01 15.36 -6.26
C ALA A 266 43.78 15.90 -5.51
N TYR A 267 43.59 17.22 -5.49
CA TYR A 267 42.43 17.90 -4.88
C TYR A 267 41.10 17.51 -5.54
N ASN A 268 41.02 17.49 -6.87
CA ASN A 268 39.80 17.07 -7.57
C ASN A 268 39.50 15.57 -7.42
N ARG A 269 40.53 14.73 -7.24
CA ARG A 269 40.36 13.32 -6.87
C ARG A 269 39.87 13.19 -5.43
N ALA A 270 40.38 13.98 -4.49
CA ALA A 270 39.90 14.05 -3.10
C ALA A 270 38.41 14.44 -3.06
N ASN A 271 38.02 15.55 -3.72
CA ASN A 271 36.62 15.99 -3.87
C ASN A 271 35.71 14.89 -4.42
N SER A 272 36.22 14.05 -5.32
CA SER A 272 35.48 12.92 -5.90
C SER A 272 35.32 11.74 -4.93
N LEU A 273 36.26 11.56 -3.98
CA LEU A 273 36.15 10.58 -2.89
C LEU A 273 35.27 11.07 -1.74
N VAL A 274 35.22 12.38 -1.47
CA VAL A 274 34.24 12.99 -0.55
C VAL A 274 32.82 12.71 -1.04
N ARG A 275 32.55 12.95 -2.33
CA ARG A 275 31.27 12.58 -2.98
C ARG A 275 30.97 11.07 -2.96
N ALA A 276 31.99 10.22 -2.79
CA ALA A 276 31.83 8.77 -2.65
C ALA A 276 31.79 8.30 -1.17
N GLY A 277 31.84 9.22 -0.19
CA GLY A 277 31.84 8.91 1.24
C GLY A 277 33.13 8.27 1.77
N ASN A 278 34.23 8.29 1.01
CA ASN A 278 35.51 7.69 1.39
C ASN A 278 36.47 8.76 1.96
N TYR A 279 36.15 9.23 3.17
CA TYR A 279 36.79 10.40 3.77
C TYR A 279 38.26 10.19 4.13
N ASN A 280 38.66 8.99 4.57
CA ASN A 280 40.06 8.69 4.95
C ASN A 280 41.04 8.80 3.77
N GLU A 281 40.64 8.33 2.58
CA GLU A 281 41.47 8.44 1.36
C GLU A 281 41.36 9.86 0.75
N ALA A 282 40.23 10.55 0.93
CA ALA A 282 40.11 11.95 0.55
C ALA A 282 41.05 12.85 1.37
N GLU A 283 41.09 12.70 2.70
CA GLU A 283 42.02 13.39 3.59
C GLU A 283 43.47 13.18 3.15
N ARG A 284 43.86 11.93 2.84
CA ARG A 284 45.20 11.58 2.35
C ARG A 284 45.54 12.36 1.07
N LEU A 285 44.60 12.50 0.14
CA LEU A 285 44.79 13.23 -1.12
C LEU A 285 44.75 14.76 -0.95
N TYR A 286 44.00 15.30 0.01
CA TYR A 286 44.06 16.73 0.36
C TYR A 286 45.42 17.09 0.96
N ARG A 287 45.98 16.23 1.84
CA ARG A 287 47.36 16.39 2.35
C ARG A 287 48.38 16.31 1.21
N GLU A 288 48.24 15.34 0.30
CA GLU A 288 49.08 15.22 -0.90
C GLU A 288 49.00 16.48 -1.81
N ALA A 289 47.81 17.03 -2.02
CA ALA A 289 47.60 18.25 -2.81
C ALA A 289 48.28 19.49 -2.18
N ARG A 290 48.12 19.68 -0.87
CA ARG A 290 48.76 20.77 -0.12
C ARG A 290 50.29 20.63 -0.10
N ASP A 291 50.81 19.43 0.18
CA ASP A 291 52.24 19.13 0.16
C ASP A 291 52.89 19.38 -1.22
N ILE A 292 52.14 19.22 -2.33
CA ILE A 292 52.61 19.57 -3.68
C ILE A 292 52.59 21.10 -3.87
N ALA A 293 51.55 21.80 -3.41
CA ALA A 293 51.45 23.26 -3.49
C ALA A 293 52.60 23.95 -2.75
N GLU A 294 52.88 23.54 -1.50
CA GLU A 294 54.00 24.02 -0.67
C GLU A 294 55.35 23.93 -1.39
N ARG A 295 55.63 22.79 -2.03
CA ARG A 295 56.88 22.56 -2.80
C ARG A 295 57.05 23.48 -4.01
N THR A 296 55.98 24.16 -4.43
CA THR A 296 55.99 25.16 -5.52
C THR A 296 55.87 26.62 -5.02
N GLY A 297 56.10 26.84 -3.72
CA GLY A 297 56.10 28.15 -3.09
C GLY A 297 54.73 28.67 -2.66
N ILE A 298 53.67 27.85 -2.73
CA ILE A 298 52.34 28.18 -2.22
C ILE A 298 52.29 27.75 -0.75
N LEU A 299 52.65 28.67 0.16
CA LEU A 299 52.81 28.38 1.59
C LEU A 299 51.50 28.22 2.36
N ASN A 300 50.39 28.75 1.83
CA ASN A 300 49.03 28.58 2.32
C ASN A 300 48.14 28.40 1.09
N TRP A 301 47.25 27.41 1.12
CA TRP A 301 46.17 27.27 0.14
C TRP A 301 44.87 27.02 0.88
N LYS A 302 44.09 28.09 1.05
CA LYS A 302 42.88 28.13 1.88
C LYS A 302 41.91 26.98 1.59
N ASP A 303 41.65 26.69 0.32
CA ASP A 303 40.62 25.68 -0.05
C ASP A 303 41.05 24.27 0.37
N ALA A 304 42.35 23.95 0.28
CA ALA A 304 42.90 22.68 0.75
C ALA A 304 43.00 22.62 2.29
N GLU A 305 43.31 23.74 2.95
CA GLU A 305 43.30 23.81 4.42
C GLU A 305 41.90 23.69 5.00
N GLN A 306 40.91 24.38 4.40
CA GLN A 306 39.51 24.28 4.79
C GLN A 306 38.95 22.87 4.52
N ALA A 307 39.19 22.29 3.34
CA ALA A 307 38.79 20.92 3.04
C ALA A 307 39.44 19.88 4.00
N LEU A 308 40.63 20.16 4.53
CA LEU A 308 41.28 19.34 5.57
C LEU A 308 40.64 19.48 6.96
N LEU A 309 39.88 20.53 7.24
CA LEU A 309 39.05 20.64 8.44
C LEU A 309 37.70 19.95 8.19
N ASP A 310 36.99 20.32 7.13
CA ASP A 310 35.66 19.80 6.76
C ASP A 310 35.66 18.25 6.67
N ILE A 311 36.76 17.65 6.19
CA ILE A 311 36.89 16.19 6.06
C ILE A 311 37.00 15.46 7.41
N GLN A 312 37.52 16.10 8.46
CA GLN A 312 37.60 15.53 9.80
C GLN A 312 36.21 15.48 10.45
N ASP A 313 35.43 16.54 10.28
CA ASP A 313 34.04 16.61 10.76
C ASP A 313 33.13 15.62 10.00
N LEU A 314 33.30 15.49 8.68
CA LEU A 314 32.62 14.46 7.87
C LEU A 314 32.99 13.03 8.31
N ALA A 315 34.26 12.77 8.63
CA ALA A 315 34.72 11.48 9.15
C ALA A 315 34.13 11.16 10.53
N LEU A 316 34.15 12.12 11.45
CA LEU A 316 33.58 11.99 12.79
C LEU A 316 32.05 11.78 12.76
N ALA A 317 31.33 12.56 11.95
CA ALA A 317 29.90 12.37 11.74
C ALA A 317 29.61 10.96 11.22
N ARG A 318 30.41 10.46 10.26
CA ARG A 318 30.26 9.09 9.73
C ARG A 318 30.53 8.00 10.77
N GLU A 319 31.51 8.18 11.66
CA GLU A 319 31.73 7.25 12.76
C GLU A 319 30.52 7.24 13.73
N LEU A 320 29.99 8.41 14.09
CA LEU A 320 28.80 8.54 14.93
C LEU A 320 27.56 7.89 14.31
N LEU A 321 27.36 8.01 12.98
CA LEU A 321 26.30 7.28 12.28
C LEU A 321 26.51 5.76 12.34
N LEU A 322 27.74 5.27 12.14
CA LEU A 322 28.04 3.83 12.21
C LEU A 322 27.91 3.27 13.63
N GLU A 323 28.21 4.06 14.66
CA GLU A 323 27.97 3.69 16.06
C GLU A 323 26.47 3.68 16.40
N GLY A 324 25.70 4.65 15.90
CA GLY A 324 24.24 4.64 16.00
C GLY A 324 23.62 3.43 15.30
N ASP A 325 24.08 3.10 14.10
CA ASP A 325 23.64 1.91 13.34
C ASP A 325 23.99 0.59 14.10
N ARG A 326 25.11 0.54 14.85
CA ARG A 326 25.41 -0.58 15.77
C ARG A 326 24.46 -0.64 16.97
N LEU A 327 24.18 0.50 17.60
CA LEU A 327 23.27 0.61 18.74
C LEU A 327 21.83 0.25 18.37
N MET A 328 21.38 0.56 17.15
CA MET A 328 20.11 0.08 16.61
C MET A 328 20.05 -1.45 16.51
N ASN A 329 21.11 -2.10 16.05
CA ASN A 329 21.20 -3.56 16.01
C ASN A 329 21.27 -4.19 17.42
N ALA A 330 21.63 -3.42 18.44
CA ALA A 330 21.63 -3.82 19.86
C ALA A 330 20.32 -3.49 20.60
N ASP A 331 19.27 -3.01 19.91
CA ASP A 331 17.99 -2.54 20.48
C ASP A 331 18.10 -1.29 21.41
N SER A 332 19.26 -0.62 21.41
CA SER A 332 19.61 0.58 22.20
C SER A 332 19.13 1.89 21.54
N TRP A 333 17.84 1.97 21.21
CA TRP A 333 17.26 3.07 20.42
C TRP A 333 17.53 4.49 20.96
N PRO A 334 17.47 4.79 22.28
CA PRO A 334 17.73 6.14 22.79
C PRO A 334 19.20 6.56 22.67
N GLU A 335 20.12 5.59 22.67
CA GLU A 335 21.56 5.83 22.53
C GLU A 335 21.92 6.03 21.06
N ALA A 336 21.33 5.24 20.16
CA ALA A 336 21.43 5.45 18.71
C ALA A 336 20.95 6.85 18.31
N LEU A 337 19.79 7.29 18.82
CA LEU A 337 19.26 8.64 18.55
C LEU A 337 20.25 9.73 18.98
N ARG A 338 20.87 9.62 20.16
CA ARG A 338 21.90 10.56 20.64
C ARG A 338 23.15 10.59 19.75
N LYS A 339 23.53 9.46 19.15
CA LYS A 339 24.67 9.39 18.21
C LYS A 339 24.33 10.04 16.86
N TYR A 340 23.13 9.80 16.32
CA TYR A 340 22.67 10.48 15.10
C TYR A 340 22.50 11.99 15.31
N GLU A 341 21.91 12.43 16.43
CA GLU A 341 21.89 13.85 16.82
C GLU A 341 23.29 14.40 17.15
N GLY A 342 24.25 13.55 17.47
CA GLY A 342 25.66 13.90 17.59
C GLY A 342 26.26 14.23 16.22
N ALA A 343 26.05 13.37 15.22
CA ALA A 343 26.51 13.60 13.85
C ALA A 343 25.95 14.93 13.28
N LEU A 344 24.66 15.21 13.48
CA LEU A 344 24.02 16.45 13.03
C LEU A 344 24.52 17.74 13.74
N ARG A 345 25.19 17.61 14.90
CA ARG A 345 25.88 18.73 15.57
C ARG A 345 27.31 18.96 15.05
N VAL A 346 27.91 17.96 14.41
CA VAL A 346 29.24 18.05 13.79
C VAL A 346 29.10 18.54 12.34
N VAL A 347 28.23 17.88 11.56
CA VAL A 347 27.87 18.29 10.20
C VAL A 347 26.42 18.73 10.19
N ALA A 348 26.19 20.05 10.17
CA ALA A 348 24.86 20.63 10.08
C ALA A 348 24.19 20.23 8.75
N ASN A 349 22.91 19.87 8.82
CA ASN A 349 22.08 19.46 7.68
C ASN A 349 22.59 18.22 6.92
N ASP A 350 23.29 17.27 7.58
CA ASP A 350 23.62 15.98 6.95
C ASP A 350 22.34 15.16 6.68
N PRO A 351 21.94 14.93 5.42
CA PRO A 351 20.73 14.18 5.10
C PRO A 351 20.82 12.71 5.56
N GLN A 352 22.02 12.15 5.71
CA GLN A 352 22.20 10.78 6.24
C GLN A 352 21.96 10.68 7.75
N ALA A 353 22.17 11.77 8.49
CA ALA A 353 21.81 11.89 9.90
C ALA A 353 20.30 12.15 10.06
N GLU A 354 19.76 13.13 9.32
CA GLU A 354 18.33 13.49 9.38
C GLU A 354 17.40 12.31 9.04
N GLU A 355 17.70 11.57 7.96
CA GLU A 355 16.89 10.41 7.58
C GLU A 355 16.87 9.32 8.67
N ARG A 356 18.00 9.10 9.35
CA ARG A 356 18.14 8.14 10.45
C ARG A 356 17.38 8.60 11.69
N ILE A 357 17.50 9.88 12.06
CA ILE A 357 16.77 10.48 13.19
C ILE A 357 15.26 10.34 12.96
N GLU A 358 14.77 10.72 11.79
CA GLU A 358 13.34 10.73 11.48
C GLU A 358 12.77 9.32 11.24
N ARG A 359 13.57 8.38 10.71
CA ARG A 359 13.20 6.95 10.68
C ARG A 359 13.10 6.37 12.10
N LEU A 360 14.04 6.71 12.98
CA LEU A 360 14.07 6.20 14.36
C LEU A 360 12.97 6.79 15.24
N ARG A 361 12.67 8.08 15.13
CA ARG A 361 11.56 8.72 15.85
C ARG A 361 10.21 8.11 15.48
N ARG A 362 9.98 7.81 14.19
CA ARG A 362 8.77 7.08 13.75
C ARG A 362 8.70 5.65 14.29
N ILE A 363 9.81 4.90 14.31
CA ILE A 363 9.88 3.57 14.92
C ILE A 363 9.57 3.61 16.43
N GLN A 364 10.10 4.62 17.16
CA GLN A 364 9.79 4.84 18.57
C GLN A 364 8.28 5.13 18.77
N GLN A 365 7.74 6.09 18.02
CA GLN A 365 6.35 6.51 18.10
C GLN A 365 5.36 5.37 17.77
N ASP A 366 5.61 4.58 16.72
CA ASP A 366 4.76 3.44 16.36
C ASP A 366 4.81 2.33 17.43
N ALA A 367 6.01 2.00 17.96
CA ALA A 367 6.16 0.97 18.98
C ALA A 367 5.55 1.38 20.34
N GLU A 368 5.73 2.64 20.75
CA GLU A 368 5.11 3.18 21.96
C GLU A 368 3.59 3.31 21.78
N GLY A 369 3.13 3.80 20.63
CA GLY A 369 1.71 3.85 20.26
C GLY A 369 1.03 2.48 20.30
N VAL A 370 1.66 1.44 19.75
CA VAL A 370 1.21 0.05 19.89
C VAL A 370 1.14 -0.38 21.34
N SER A 371 2.17 -0.10 22.15
CA SER A 371 2.19 -0.50 23.56
C SER A 371 1.07 0.17 24.37
N VAL A 372 0.74 1.43 24.08
CA VAL A 372 -0.38 2.14 24.70
C VAL A 372 -1.71 1.57 24.22
N GLN A 373 -1.90 1.39 22.91
CA GLN A 373 -3.13 0.80 22.36
C GLN A 373 -3.39 -0.60 22.90
N LEU A 374 -2.37 -1.45 23.03
CA LEU A 374 -2.48 -2.81 23.56
C LEU A 374 -2.87 -2.84 25.05
N ASN A 375 -2.46 -1.83 25.84
CA ASN A 375 -2.89 -1.65 27.22
C ASN A 375 -4.28 -1.00 27.33
N MET A 376 -4.71 -0.24 26.32
CA MET A 376 -6.03 0.41 26.23
C MET A 376 -7.08 -0.43 25.49
N LEU A 377 -6.76 -1.67 25.08
CA LEU A 377 -7.69 -2.62 24.44
C LEU A 377 -8.92 -2.83 25.33
N GLY A 378 -10.07 -2.34 24.86
CA GLY A 378 -11.32 -2.35 25.59
C GLY A 378 -12.49 -1.89 24.73
N GLY A 379 -13.70 -1.84 25.32
CA GLY A 379 -14.95 -1.67 24.58
C GLY A 379 -15.53 -3.00 24.11
N SER A 380 -16.34 -2.97 23.05
CA SER A 380 -16.95 -4.16 22.44
C SER A 380 -15.91 -5.07 21.77
N ILE A 381 -16.27 -6.34 21.54
CA ILE A 381 -15.39 -7.30 20.84
C ILE A 381 -15.08 -6.82 19.42
N SER A 382 -16.05 -6.22 18.72
CA SER A 382 -15.83 -5.61 17.40
C SER A 382 -14.79 -4.49 17.41
N GLU A 383 -14.77 -3.65 18.44
CA GLU A 383 -13.77 -2.58 18.59
C GLU A 383 -12.39 -3.16 18.93
N GLN A 384 -12.33 -4.13 19.85
CA GLN A 384 -11.09 -4.84 20.20
C GLN A 384 -10.49 -5.59 19.01
N VAL A 385 -11.31 -6.24 18.18
CA VAL A 385 -10.92 -6.91 16.93
C VAL A 385 -10.29 -5.91 15.96
N ALA A 386 -10.95 -4.76 15.71
CA ALA A 386 -10.44 -3.74 14.79
C ALA A 386 -9.14 -3.07 15.30
N GLN A 387 -9.07 -2.77 16.60
CA GLN A 387 -7.86 -2.25 17.25
C GLN A 387 -6.70 -3.24 17.14
N LEU A 388 -6.93 -4.52 17.46
CA LEU A 388 -5.89 -5.55 17.42
C LEU A 388 -5.43 -5.87 15.99
N GLN A 389 -6.32 -5.85 15.00
CA GLN A 389 -5.95 -6.00 13.59
C GLN A 389 -4.99 -4.88 13.14
N ASN A 390 -5.22 -3.64 13.57
CA ASN A 390 -4.31 -2.51 13.31
C ASN A 390 -2.96 -2.70 14.03
N ILE A 391 -2.98 -3.03 15.32
CA ILE A 391 -1.77 -3.32 16.13
C ILE A 391 -0.89 -4.40 15.46
N LEU A 392 -1.50 -5.52 15.02
CA LEU A 392 -0.78 -6.60 14.33
C LEU A 392 -0.20 -6.14 12.99
N GLY A 393 -0.91 -5.31 12.22
CA GLY A 393 -0.41 -4.70 10.98
C GLY A 393 0.77 -3.73 11.19
N VAL A 394 0.74 -2.92 12.25
CA VAL A 394 1.87 -2.05 12.64
C VAL A 394 3.07 -2.91 13.06
N LEU A 395 2.86 -3.88 13.96
CA LEU A 395 3.93 -4.76 14.44
C LEU A 395 4.56 -5.61 13.33
N ALA A 396 3.80 -6.05 12.33
CA ALA A 396 4.33 -6.75 11.17
C ALA A 396 5.32 -5.88 10.37
N ARG A 397 4.97 -4.61 10.12
CA ARG A 397 5.86 -3.66 9.44
C ARG A 397 7.10 -3.32 10.29
N LEU A 398 6.94 -3.08 11.59
CA LEU A 398 8.06 -2.83 12.49
C LEU A 398 9.03 -4.02 12.57
N ARG A 399 8.54 -5.26 12.58
CA ARG A 399 9.39 -6.47 12.56
C ARG A 399 10.04 -6.74 11.20
N GLN A 400 9.51 -6.21 10.09
CA GLN A 400 10.22 -6.22 8.80
C GLN A 400 11.40 -5.23 8.80
N LEU A 401 11.25 -4.07 9.47
CA LEU A 401 12.33 -3.07 9.61
C LEU A 401 13.40 -3.49 10.62
N LEU A 402 13.00 -4.12 11.73
CA LEU A 402 13.87 -4.53 12.85
C LEU A 402 13.57 -5.98 13.29
N PRO A 403 13.96 -7.00 12.49
CA PRO A 403 13.64 -8.40 12.77
C PRO A 403 14.28 -8.95 14.06
N ASN A 404 15.40 -8.36 14.48
CA ASN A 404 16.18 -8.81 15.65
C ASN A 404 15.82 -8.07 16.95
N SER A 405 14.88 -7.11 16.93
CA SER A 405 14.48 -6.35 18.13
C SER A 405 13.77 -7.24 19.13
N GLN A 406 14.29 -7.30 20.36
CA GLN A 406 13.69 -8.06 21.45
C GLN A 406 12.43 -7.34 21.95
N ARG A 407 12.44 -6.00 22.00
CA ARG A 407 11.27 -5.19 22.37
C ARG A 407 10.07 -5.46 21.46
N LEU A 408 10.28 -5.46 20.14
CA LEU A 408 9.22 -5.75 19.17
C LEU A 408 8.78 -7.22 19.22
N ALA A 409 9.68 -8.15 19.59
CA ALA A 409 9.31 -9.55 19.79
C ALA A 409 8.40 -9.75 21.01
N HIS A 410 8.65 -9.06 22.13
CA HIS A 410 7.77 -9.08 23.29
C HIS A 410 6.39 -8.46 22.99
N LEU A 411 6.34 -7.27 22.39
CA LEU A 411 5.07 -6.64 22.00
C LEU A 411 4.23 -7.51 21.04
N ALA A 412 4.88 -8.22 20.12
CA ALA A 412 4.20 -9.15 19.22
C ALA A 412 3.73 -10.44 19.93
N GLN A 413 4.47 -10.94 20.92
CA GLN A 413 3.99 -12.05 21.75
C GLN A 413 2.77 -11.62 22.57
N ASP A 414 2.78 -10.43 23.17
CA ASP A 414 1.64 -9.90 23.93
C ASP A 414 0.42 -9.66 23.04
N ALA A 415 0.61 -9.14 21.83
CA ALA A 415 -0.47 -9.02 20.84
C ALA A 415 -1.05 -10.39 20.47
N ASN A 416 -0.21 -11.42 20.32
CA ASN A 416 -0.65 -12.80 20.04
C ASN A 416 -1.33 -13.47 21.25
N ASN A 417 -0.93 -13.12 22.48
CA ASN A 417 -1.60 -13.54 23.71
C ASN A 417 -3.02 -12.92 23.79
N ARG A 418 -3.15 -11.62 23.49
CA ARG A 418 -4.46 -10.91 23.41
C ARG A 418 -5.34 -11.49 22.31
N LEU A 419 -4.77 -11.77 21.12
CA LEU A 419 -5.44 -12.44 19.99
C LEU A 419 -6.04 -13.78 20.43
N THR A 420 -5.25 -14.62 21.10
CA THR A 420 -5.71 -15.94 21.58
C THR A 420 -6.86 -15.80 22.59
N GLY A 421 -6.79 -14.83 23.50
CA GLY A 421 -7.88 -14.53 24.44
C GLY A 421 -9.18 -14.11 23.75
N ILE A 422 -9.11 -13.18 22.79
CA ILE A 422 -10.29 -12.71 22.04
C ILE A 422 -10.87 -13.83 21.16
N LYS A 423 -10.04 -14.65 20.51
CA LYS A 423 -10.50 -15.82 19.74
C LYS A 423 -11.26 -16.82 20.60
N ASN A 424 -10.78 -17.11 21.81
CA ASN A 424 -11.49 -17.98 22.76
C ASN A 424 -12.83 -17.37 23.18
N GLN A 425 -12.87 -16.07 23.49
CA GLN A 425 -14.11 -15.37 23.85
C GLN A 425 -15.14 -15.38 22.72
N VAL A 426 -14.72 -15.15 21.47
CA VAL A 426 -15.59 -15.22 20.27
C VAL A 426 -16.15 -16.64 20.09
N ASN A 427 -15.30 -17.67 20.24
CA ASN A 427 -15.71 -19.07 20.14
C ASN A 427 -16.72 -19.45 21.24
N GLU A 428 -16.46 -19.08 22.49
CA GLU A 428 -17.38 -19.32 23.61
C GLU A 428 -18.74 -18.63 23.42
N GLN A 429 -18.75 -17.37 22.98
CA GLN A 429 -20.01 -16.64 22.72
C GLN A 429 -20.80 -17.25 21.55
N ALA A 430 -20.13 -17.60 20.44
CA ALA A 430 -20.78 -18.25 19.32
C ALA A 430 -21.37 -19.63 19.70
N GLN A 431 -20.62 -20.45 20.46
CA GLN A 431 -21.13 -21.72 21.00
C GLN A 431 -22.33 -21.54 21.94
N LEU A 432 -22.35 -20.49 22.76
CA LEU A 432 -23.49 -20.16 23.62
C LEU A 432 -24.70 -19.68 22.81
N ALA A 433 -24.49 -18.92 21.74
CA ALA A 433 -25.54 -18.50 20.82
C ALA A 433 -26.14 -19.70 20.06
N PHE A 434 -25.32 -20.62 19.53
CA PHE A 434 -25.78 -21.88 18.94
C PHE A 434 -26.62 -22.72 19.94
N LYS A 435 -26.12 -22.94 21.16
CA LYS A 435 -26.85 -23.70 22.20
C LYS A 435 -28.18 -23.06 22.59
N ARG A 436 -28.32 -21.74 22.50
CA ARG A 436 -29.62 -21.06 22.62
C ARG A 436 -30.50 -21.31 21.40
N ALA A 437 -29.94 -21.22 20.19
CA ALA A 437 -30.66 -21.44 18.93
C ALA A 437 -31.23 -22.87 18.82
N GLU A 438 -30.47 -23.90 19.22
CA GLU A 438 -30.94 -25.29 19.30
C GLU A 438 -32.20 -25.44 20.17
N ASN A 439 -32.22 -24.74 21.32
CA ASN A 439 -33.33 -24.75 22.28
C ASN A 439 -34.47 -23.76 21.92
N ALA A 440 -34.25 -22.85 20.98
CA ALA A 440 -35.28 -21.92 20.50
C ALA A 440 -36.39 -22.69 19.77
N THR A 441 -37.65 -22.37 20.11
CA THR A 441 -38.83 -23.06 19.56
C THR A 441 -39.43 -22.33 18.35
N SER A 442 -39.14 -21.03 18.22
CA SER A 442 -39.50 -20.20 17.07
C SER A 442 -38.39 -20.24 16.02
N LEU A 443 -38.78 -20.39 14.74
CA LEU A 443 -37.85 -20.33 13.62
C LEU A 443 -37.14 -18.96 13.52
N GLU A 444 -37.86 -17.88 13.79
CA GLU A 444 -37.32 -16.51 13.73
C GLU A 444 -36.33 -16.25 14.87
N GLU A 445 -36.58 -16.79 16.07
CA GLU A 445 -35.67 -16.70 17.22
C GLU A 445 -34.39 -17.50 16.98
N ARG A 446 -34.51 -18.73 16.46
CA ARG A 446 -33.37 -19.56 16.06
C ARG A 446 -32.54 -18.87 14.97
N LEU A 447 -33.20 -18.30 13.96
CA LEU A 447 -32.55 -17.54 12.91
C LEU A 447 -31.82 -16.30 13.43
N ALA A 448 -32.42 -15.56 14.38
CA ALA A 448 -31.77 -14.40 14.99
C ALA A 448 -30.52 -14.78 15.80
N LEU A 449 -30.61 -15.81 16.65
CA LEU A 449 -29.49 -16.31 17.46
C LEU A 449 -28.36 -16.89 16.61
N THR A 450 -28.66 -17.58 15.52
CA THR A 450 -27.63 -18.10 14.60
C THR A 450 -27.00 -16.99 13.75
N ASN A 451 -27.72 -15.89 13.46
CA ASN A 451 -27.12 -14.71 12.83
C ASN A 451 -26.17 -13.95 13.77
N ASP A 452 -26.49 -13.85 15.06
CA ASP A 452 -25.58 -13.32 16.09
C ASP A 452 -24.29 -14.16 16.18
N ALA A 453 -24.43 -15.50 16.26
CA ALA A 453 -23.31 -16.43 16.20
C ALA A 453 -22.47 -16.25 14.91
N LEU A 454 -23.11 -16.15 13.75
CA LEU A 454 -22.45 -15.93 12.45
C LEU A 454 -21.67 -14.60 12.43
N GLN A 455 -22.23 -13.51 12.95
CA GLN A 455 -21.55 -12.22 13.00
C GLN A 455 -20.30 -12.26 13.90
N GLN A 456 -20.40 -12.90 15.07
CA GLN A 456 -19.26 -13.08 15.97
C GLN A 456 -18.16 -13.93 15.31
N LEU A 457 -18.53 -15.04 14.66
CA LEU A 457 -17.60 -15.91 13.93
C LEU A 457 -16.95 -15.19 12.73
N GLU A 458 -17.71 -14.37 11.98
CA GLU A 458 -17.16 -13.54 10.90
C GLU A 458 -16.21 -12.43 11.40
N MET A 459 -16.31 -11.99 12.66
CA MET A 459 -15.28 -11.13 13.27
C MET A 459 -14.03 -11.95 13.60
N GLY A 460 -14.20 -13.17 14.12
CA GLY A 460 -13.11 -14.10 14.39
C GLY A 460 -12.30 -14.48 13.14
N THR A 461 -12.95 -14.80 12.02
CA THR A 461 -12.25 -15.12 10.75
C THR A 461 -11.57 -13.92 10.10
N LYS A 462 -12.02 -12.68 10.37
CA LYS A 462 -11.32 -11.45 9.94
C LYS A 462 -10.08 -11.17 10.78
N LEU A 463 -10.13 -11.52 12.07
CA LEU A 463 -9.01 -11.35 13.00
C LEU A 463 -7.91 -12.41 12.76
N ASP A 464 -8.28 -13.66 12.51
CA ASP A 464 -7.37 -14.73 12.12
C ASP A 464 -8.00 -15.64 11.04
N PRO A 465 -7.71 -15.38 9.75
CA PRO A 465 -8.16 -16.22 8.64
C PRO A 465 -7.55 -17.63 8.61
N SER A 466 -6.55 -17.92 9.44
CA SER A 466 -5.86 -19.22 9.48
C SER A 466 -6.47 -20.21 10.48
N ASP A 467 -7.42 -19.78 11.32
CA ASP A 467 -8.07 -20.67 12.29
C ASP A 467 -9.12 -21.58 11.62
N PRO A 468 -8.88 -22.91 11.53
CA PRO A 468 -9.81 -23.80 10.85
C PRO A 468 -11.10 -24.02 11.65
N THR A 469 -11.09 -23.80 12.97
CA THR A 469 -12.26 -24.04 13.82
C THR A 469 -13.28 -22.91 13.68
N ILE A 470 -12.81 -21.66 13.73
CA ILE A 470 -13.67 -20.48 13.54
C ILE A 470 -14.15 -20.43 12.08
N ALA A 471 -13.28 -20.73 11.11
CA ALA A 471 -13.67 -20.80 9.71
C ALA A 471 -14.74 -21.87 9.42
N GLN A 472 -14.60 -23.08 9.98
CA GLN A 472 -15.59 -24.14 9.81
C GLN A 472 -16.93 -23.76 10.47
N MET A 473 -16.91 -23.30 11.73
CA MET A 473 -18.15 -22.86 12.41
C MET A 473 -18.85 -21.71 11.68
N ALA A 474 -18.10 -20.78 11.05
CA ALA A 474 -18.68 -19.70 10.25
C ALA A 474 -19.38 -20.22 8.98
N LEU A 475 -18.82 -21.25 8.33
CA LEU A 475 -19.46 -21.93 7.18
C LEU A 475 -20.74 -22.67 7.61
N ASP A 476 -20.68 -23.41 8.72
CA ASP A 476 -21.82 -24.15 9.27
C ASP A 476 -22.94 -23.20 9.73
N ALA A 477 -22.59 -22.08 10.38
CA ALA A 477 -23.53 -21.02 10.71
C ALA A 477 -24.21 -20.44 9.45
N ARG A 478 -23.43 -20.16 8.39
CA ARG A 478 -23.95 -19.60 7.14
C ARG A 478 -24.89 -20.59 6.44
N ALA A 479 -24.57 -21.89 6.45
CA ALA A 479 -25.47 -22.93 5.94
C ALA A 479 -26.79 -22.97 6.74
N ALA A 480 -26.72 -23.02 8.07
CA ALA A 480 -27.90 -23.05 8.93
C ALA A 480 -28.79 -21.80 8.76
N VAL A 481 -28.21 -20.60 8.64
CA VAL A 481 -28.97 -19.36 8.34
C VAL A 481 -29.69 -19.46 6.99
N ASN A 482 -29.00 -19.90 5.93
CA ASN A 482 -29.60 -20.04 4.60
C ASN A 482 -30.77 -21.05 4.61
N ASP A 483 -30.62 -22.19 5.28
CA ASP A 483 -31.66 -23.21 5.33
C ASP A 483 -32.86 -22.81 6.19
N MET A 484 -32.66 -22.02 7.25
CA MET A 484 -33.76 -21.41 8.00
C MET A 484 -34.50 -20.32 7.22
N GLN A 485 -33.78 -19.51 6.43
CA GLN A 485 -34.40 -18.53 5.52
C GLN A 485 -35.24 -19.23 4.45
N ARG A 486 -34.72 -20.32 3.86
CA ARG A 486 -35.47 -21.18 2.92
C ARG A 486 -36.70 -21.80 3.58
N ALA A 487 -36.57 -22.34 4.79
CA ALA A 487 -37.69 -22.90 5.55
C ALA A 487 -38.81 -21.87 5.77
N ARG A 488 -38.45 -20.65 6.18
CA ARG A 488 -39.41 -19.55 6.35
C ARG A 488 -40.13 -19.22 5.04
N GLN A 489 -39.40 -19.01 3.94
CA GLN A 489 -39.99 -18.72 2.63
C GLN A 489 -40.89 -19.86 2.14
N THR A 490 -40.50 -21.12 2.38
CA THR A 490 -41.29 -22.31 2.02
C THR A 490 -42.56 -22.43 2.86
N ILE A 491 -42.54 -22.08 4.16
CA ILE A 491 -43.75 -21.98 4.99
C ILE A 491 -44.68 -20.87 4.49
N GLU A 492 -44.13 -19.67 4.22
CA GLU A 492 -44.90 -18.52 3.74
C GLU A 492 -45.52 -18.79 2.36
N HIS A 493 -44.82 -19.46 1.43
CA HIS A 493 -45.36 -19.87 0.14
C HIS A 493 -46.37 -21.03 0.24
N ALA A 494 -46.12 -22.05 1.09
CA ALA A 494 -47.08 -23.12 1.32
C ALA A 494 -48.41 -22.60 1.90
N ALA A 495 -48.35 -21.63 2.82
CA ALA A 495 -49.55 -20.96 3.34
C ALA A 495 -50.35 -20.24 2.26
N ALA A 496 -49.70 -19.61 1.28
CA ALA A 496 -50.37 -18.99 0.13
C ALA A 496 -51.08 -20.03 -0.76
N LEU A 497 -50.44 -21.18 -1.04
CA LEU A 497 -51.04 -22.30 -1.78
C LEU A 497 -52.26 -22.89 -1.04
N ILE A 498 -52.17 -23.03 0.29
CA ILE A 498 -53.30 -23.48 1.14
C ILE A 498 -54.47 -22.49 1.11
N ALA A 499 -54.19 -21.18 1.02
CA ALA A 499 -55.21 -20.14 0.93
C ALA A 499 -55.96 -20.16 -0.41
N GLN A 500 -55.29 -20.52 -1.52
CA GLN A 500 -55.92 -20.68 -2.84
C GLN A 500 -56.81 -21.94 -2.93
N ASN A 501 -56.53 -22.97 -2.14
CA ASN A 501 -57.36 -24.18 -1.97
C ASN A 501 -57.57 -24.99 -3.27
N ILE A 502 -56.56 -25.04 -4.15
CA ILE A 502 -56.58 -25.81 -5.41
C ILE A 502 -55.91 -27.17 -5.22
N ASP A 503 -56.48 -28.23 -5.80
CA ASP A 503 -56.07 -29.64 -5.70
C ASP A 503 -54.55 -29.86 -5.79
N THR A 504 -53.95 -29.38 -6.89
CA THR A 504 -52.52 -29.52 -7.19
C THR A 504 -51.65 -28.72 -6.24
N GLU A 505 -52.16 -27.57 -5.77
CA GLU A 505 -51.45 -26.66 -4.87
C GLU A 505 -51.47 -27.16 -3.43
N LEU A 506 -52.55 -27.84 -3.00
CA LEU A 506 -52.61 -28.53 -1.71
C LEU A 506 -51.63 -29.71 -1.67
N VAL A 507 -51.49 -30.46 -2.76
CA VAL A 507 -50.46 -31.52 -2.89
C VAL A 507 -49.04 -30.93 -2.90
N GLN A 508 -48.82 -29.81 -3.59
CA GLN A 508 -47.54 -29.10 -3.60
C GLN A 508 -47.19 -28.55 -2.20
N ALA A 509 -48.12 -27.88 -1.52
CA ALA A 509 -47.95 -27.37 -0.17
C ALA A 509 -47.69 -28.50 0.84
N ARG A 510 -48.35 -29.66 0.68
CA ARG A 510 -48.07 -30.87 1.46
C ARG A 510 -46.61 -31.31 1.27
N SER A 511 -46.14 -31.43 0.03
CA SER A 511 -44.76 -31.83 -0.28
C SER A 511 -43.71 -30.82 0.21
N MET A 512 -44.04 -29.53 0.20
CA MET A 512 -43.19 -28.46 0.73
C MET A 512 -43.07 -28.54 2.25
N LEU A 513 -44.19 -28.74 2.96
CA LEU A 513 -44.20 -28.82 4.42
C LEU A 513 -43.59 -30.13 4.94
N SER A 514 -43.78 -31.28 4.28
CA SER A 514 -43.07 -32.52 4.65
C SER A 514 -41.54 -32.39 4.55
N GLY A 515 -41.02 -31.52 3.68
CA GLY A 515 -39.59 -31.21 3.62
C GLY A 515 -39.03 -30.46 4.85
N LEU A 516 -39.90 -29.95 5.73
CA LEU A 516 -39.52 -29.05 6.84
C LEU A 516 -39.77 -29.65 8.23
N MET A 517 -39.87 -30.98 8.35
CA MET A 517 -40.09 -31.67 9.63
C MET A 517 -39.04 -31.33 10.72
N ALA A 518 -37.83 -30.90 10.36
CA ALA A 518 -36.82 -30.38 11.30
C ALA A 518 -37.25 -29.10 12.05
N PHE A 519 -38.23 -28.36 11.51
CA PHE A 519 -38.81 -27.14 12.08
C PHE A 519 -40.22 -27.37 12.66
N ALA A 520 -40.62 -28.63 12.86
CA ALA A 520 -41.94 -29.04 13.38
C ALA A 520 -42.35 -28.48 14.76
N GLN A 521 -41.44 -27.80 15.46
CA GLN A 521 -41.76 -27.09 16.70
C GLN A 521 -42.39 -25.71 16.47
N ASP A 522 -42.09 -25.05 15.33
CA ASP A 522 -42.54 -23.69 15.07
C ASP A 522 -44.07 -23.59 14.98
N SER A 523 -44.60 -22.53 15.58
CA SER A 523 -45.98 -22.11 15.52
C SER A 523 -46.48 -21.87 14.08
N ARG A 524 -45.71 -21.20 13.21
CA ARG A 524 -46.16 -20.90 11.84
C ARG A 524 -46.29 -22.17 11.01
N TYR A 525 -45.27 -23.05 11.09
CA TYR A 525 -45.32 -24.39 10.49
C TYR A 525 -46.53 -25.18 10.98
N ARG A 526 -46.77 -25.23 12.30
CA ARG A 526 -47.91 -25.96 12.90
C ARG A 526 -49.27 -25.42 12.46
N THR A 527 -49.44 -24.10 12.35
CA THR A 527 -50.66 -23.49 11.79
C THR A 527 -50.84 -23.90 10.33
N GLY A 528 -49.81 -23.76 9.48
CA GLY A 528 -49.88 -24.17 8.08
C GLY A 528 -50.26 -25.64 7.88
N VAL A 529 -49.66 -26.56 8.64
CA VAL A 529 -50.00 -28.00 8.59
C VAL A 529 -51.41 -28.28 9.12
N ASN A 530 -51.90 -27.51 10.10
CA ASN A 530 -53.26 -27.62 10.64
C ASN A 530 -54.33 -27.11 9.66
N ASP A 531 -54.03 -26.04 8.95
CA ASP A 531 -54.95 -25.44 7.97
C ASP A 531 -54.99 -26.31 6.71
N LEU A 532 -53.84 -26.82 6.26
CA LEU A 532 -53.73 -27.87 5.23
C LEU A 532 -54.56 -29.10 5.62
N LEU A 533 -54.40 -29.62 6.85
CA LEU A 533 -55.17 -30.78 7.31
C LEU A 533 -56.68 -30.49 7.30
N THR A 534 -57.07 -29.27 7.68
CA THR A 534 -58.48 -28.85 7.67
C THR A 534 -59.03 -28.85 6.24
N ARG A 535 -58.28 -28.39 5.23
CA ARG A 535 -58.67 -28.49 3.81
C ARG A 535 -58.85 -29.93 3.33
N TYR A 536 -57.92 -30.83 3.69
CA TYR A 536 -58.04 -32.25 3.34
C TYR A 536 -59.25 -32.91 4.03
N LEU A 537 -59.58 -32.54 5.28
CA LEU A 537 -60.78 -33.02 5.99
C LEU A 537 -62.07 -32.50 5.35
N GLU A 538 -62.16 -31.19 5.06
CA GLU A 538 -63.28 -30.56 4.35
C GLU A 538 -63.54 -31.26 3.01
N ARG A 539 -62.49 -31.44 2.20
CA ARG A 539 -62.57 -32.11 0.88
C ARG A 539 -62.98 -33.58 0.98
N THR A 540 -62.45 -34.31 1.98
CA THR A 540 -62.83 -35.72 2.21
C THR A 540 -64.32 -35.84 2.52
N ALA A 541 -64.91 -34.89 3.25
CA ALA A 541 -66.35 -34.87 3.51
C ALA A 541 -67.16 -34.66 2.21
N VAL A 542 -66.76 -33.71 1.36
CA VAL A 542 -67.41 -33.46 0.06
C VAL A 542 -67.36 -34.71 -0.84
N ALA A 543 -66.19 -35.34 -1.00
CA ALA A 543 -66.07 -36.55 -1.81
C ALA A 543 -66.92 -37.73 -1.27
N LEU A 544 -67.14 -37.81 0.04
CA LEU A 544 -68.03 -38.80 0.66
C LEU A 544 -69.51 -38.51 0.38
N ASP A 545 -69.93 -37.24 0.40
CA ASP A 545 -71.30 -36.81 0.12
C ASP A 545 -71.64 -36.95 -1.38
N ASP A 546 -70.71 -36.62 -2.28
CA ASP A 546 -70.79 -36.89 -3.72
C ASP A 546 -70.63 -38.39 -4.09
N ASN A 547 -70.35 -39.24 -3.10
CA ASN A 547 -70.20 -40.70 -3.23
C ASN A 547 -68.98 -41.12 -4.09
N ASP A 548 -67.95 -40.28 -4.26
CA ASP A 548 -66.65 -40.74 -4.77
C ASP A 548 -65.82 -41.39 -3.65
N LEU A 549 -65.99 -42.71 -3.56
CA LEU A 549 -65.30 -43.54 -2.57
C LEU A 549 -63.81 -43.72 -2.87
N ALA A 550 -63.33 -43.39 -4.07
CA ALA A 550 -61.93 -43.54 -4.47
C ALA A 550 -61.10 -42.31 -4.10
N GLU A 551 -61.61 -41.11 -4.39
CA GLU A 551 -60.98 -39.85 -3.94
C GLU A 551 -60.98 -39.78 -2.41
N ALA A 552 -62.10 -40.10 -1.75
CA ALA A 552 -62.18 -40.12 -0.29
C ALA A 552 -61.18 -41.10 0.37
N GLU A 553 -60.97 -42.30 -0.22
CA GLU A 553 -59.99 -43.27 0.29
C GLU A 553 -58.54 -42.79 0.09
N ALA A 554 -58.24 -42.13 -1.04
CA ALA A 554 -56.92 -41.54 -1.31
C ALA A 554 -56.61 -40.34 -0.39
N LEU A 555 -57.58 -39.44 -0.16
CA LEU A 555 -57.43 -38.31 0.76
C LEU A 555 -57.22 -38.80 2.20
N LEU A 556 -57.99 -39.80 2.67
CA LEU A 556 -57.79 -40.42 3.98
C LEU A 556 -56.42 -41.10 4.13
N GLN A 557 -55.87 -41.69 3.07
CA GLN A 557 -54.51 -42.21 3.10
C GLN A 557 -53.48 -41.06 3.20
N SER A 558 -53.64 -39.99 2.42
CA SER A 558 -52.71 -38.84 2.44
C SER A 558 -52.62 -38.14 3.80
N MET A 559 -53.71 -38.12 4.58
CA MET A 559 -53.75 -37.53 5.93
C MET A 559 -53.04 -38.38 7.01
N ARG A 560 -52.62 -39.62 6.69
CA ARG A 560 -51.90 -40.52 7.64
C ARG A 560 -50.38 -40.41 7.54
N GLU A 561 -49.87 -39.82 6.47
CA GLU A 561 -48.44 -39.66 6.19
C GLU A 561 -48.01 -38.20 6.47
N GLU A 562 -46.73 -37.87 6.27
CA GLU A 562 -46.21 -36.53 6.58
C GLU A 562 -46.86 -35.44 5.70
N PRO A 563 -46.99 -34.18 6.18
CA PRO A 563 -46.54 -33.64 7.48
C PRO A 563 -47.55 -33.85 8.64
N PHE A 564 -48.69 -34.50 8.41
CA PHE A 564 -49.83 -34.50 9.33
C PHE A 564 -49.65 -35.32 10.61
N THR A 565 -48.64 -36.20 10.65
CA THR A 565 -48.31 -37.11 11.76
C THR A 565 -48.11 -36.41 13.11
N ILE A 566 -47.77 -35.12 13.10
CA ILE A 566 -47.57 -34.25 14.27
C ILE A 566 -48.89 -33.84 14.94
N LEU A 567 -50.02 -33.88 14.22
CA LEU A 567 -51.30 -33.34 14.70
C LEU A 567 -52.21 -34.40 15.35
N GLY A 568 -52.83 -34.04 16.47
CA GLY A 568 -53.62 -34.95 17.31
C GLY A 568 -55.04 -35.30 16.79
N ARG A 569 -55.48 -34.81 15.62
CA ARG A 569 -56.89 -34.87 15.16
C ARG A 569 -57.38 -36.25 14.67
N ARG A 570 -56.93 -37.34 15.30
CA ARG A 570 -57.29 -38.72 14.90
C ARG A 570 -58.79 -39.03 14.99
N ALA A 571 -59.53 -38.33 15.85
CA ALA A 571 -60.97 -38.53 16.01
C ALA A 571 -61.79 -38.12 14.76
N GLU A 572 -61.38 -37.05 14.06
CA GLU A 572 -62.06 -36.56 12.86
C GLU A 572 -61.83 -37.50 11.67
N MET A 573 -60.58 -37.94 11.47
CA MET A 573 -60.24 -38.98 10.49
C MET A 573 -60.99 -40.29 10.74
N ASN A 574 -61.04 -40.77 11.99
CA ASN A 574 -61.78 -41.98 12.37
C ASN A 574 -63.29 -41.89 12.07
N ARG A 575 -63.88 -40.68 12.14
CA ARG A 575 -65.30 -40.45 11.80
C ARG A 575 -65.54 -40.48 10.30
N LEU A 576 -64.66 -39.86 9.51
CA LEU A 576 -64.72 -39.94 8.04
C LEU A 576 -64.48 -41.38 7.56
N GLU A 577 -63.62 -42.15 8.22
CA GLU A 577 -63.45 -43.59 7.93
C GLU A 577 -64.71 -44.43 8.20
N THR A 578 -65.47 -44.17 9.27
CA THR A 578 -66.72 -44.90 9.48
C THR A 578 -67.79 -44.51 8.45
N GLN A 579 -67.86 -43.23 8.07
CA GLN A 579 -68.73 -42.78 6.97
C GLN A 579 -68.35 -43.41 5.61
N LEU A 580 -67.04 -43.53 5.30
CA LEU A 580 -66.55 -44.24 4.10
C LEU A 580 -66.98 -45.72 4.10
N ARG A 581 -66.82 -46.41 5.23
CA ARG A 581 -67.22 -47.83 5.37
C ARG A 581 -68.72 -48.02 5.19
N ASP A 582 -69.52 -47.17 5.83
CA ASP A 582 -70.98 -47.13 5.69
C ASP A 582 -71.42 -46.90 4.23
N SER A 583 -70.84 -45.91 3.57
CA SER A 583 -71.17 -45.58 2.18
C SER A 583 -70.77 -46.71 1.21
N ARG A 584 -69.56 -47.29 1.39
CA ARG A 584 -69.08 -48.47 0.64
C ARG A 584 -69.99 -49.68 0.85
N GLN A 585 -70.53 -49.88 2.05
CA GLN A 585 -71.48 -50.94 2.34
C GLN A 585 -72.86 -50.68 1.71
N ARG A 586 -73.39 -49.46 1.78
CA ARG A 586 -74.66 -49.05 1.12
C ARG A 586 -74.58 -49.18 -0.40
N SER A 587 -73.47 -48.74 -1.01
CA SER A 587 -73.19 -48.88 -2.44
C SER A 587 -73.15 -50.36 -2.86
N ARG A 588 -72.40 -51.20 -2.12
CA ARG A 588 -72.41 -52.65 -2.32
C ARG A 588 -73.80 -53.27 -2.22
N TRP A 589 -74.61 -52.88 -1.24
CA TRP A 589 -76.00 -53.37 -1.14
C TRP A 589 -76.87 -52.95 -2.33
N ARG A 590 -76.76 -51.71 -2.83
CA ARG A 590 -77.46 -51.27 -4.05
C ARG A 590 -77.05 -52.08 -5.28
N VAL A 591 -75.75 -52.33 -5.47
CA VAL A 591 -75.26 -53.17 -6.58
C VAL A 591 -75.75 -54.61 -6.43
N VAL A 592 -75.73 -55.17 -5.21
CA VAL A 592 -76.23 -56.54 -4.95
C VAL A 592 -77.72 -56.65 -5.21
N THR A 593 -78.57 -55.71 -4.77
CA THR A 593 -80.02 -55.78 -5.00
C THR A 593 -80.40 -55.55 -6.47
N LEU A 594 -79.70 -54.67 -7.19
CA LEU A 594 -79.87 -54.52 -8.63
C LEU A 594 -79.40 -55.78 -9.37
N SER A 595 -78.27 -56.37 -8.97
CA SER A 595 -77.75 -57.62 -9.56
C SER A 595 -78.71 -58.79 -9.34
N THR A 596 -79.24 -58.99 -8.13
CA THR A 596 -80.19 -60.07 -7.87
C THR A 596 -81.53 -59.84 -8.57
N ALA A 597 -82.02 -58.60 -8.65
CA ALA A 597 -83.19 -58.26 -9.45
C ALA A 597 -82.99 -58.57 -10.95
N SER A 598 -81.84 -58.17 -11.53
CA SER A 598 -81.50 -58.49 -12.92
C SER A 598 -81.37 -59.99 -13.16
N ILE A 599 -80.74 -60.73 -12.24
CA ILE A 599 -80.63 -62.21 -12.30
C ILE A 599 -82.02 -62.86 -12.24
N ILE A 600 -82.92 -62.38 -11.38
CA ILE A 600 -84.30 -62.87 -11.29
C ILE A 600 -85.05 -62.61 -12.61
N ILE A 601 -84.89 -61.44 -13.22
CA ILE A 601 -85.48 -61.10 -14.52
C ILE A 601 -84.93 -62.00 -15.64
N ILE A 602 -83.62 -62.26 -15.66
CA ILE A 602 -82.97 -63.18 -16.62
C ILE A 602 -83.48 -64.62 -16.43
N ILE A 603 -83.64 -65.09 -15.19
CA ILE A 603 -84.20 -66.41 -14.88
C ILE A 603 -85.67 -66.50 -15.34
N LEU A 604 -86.49 -65.47 -15.13
CA LEU A 604 -87.87 -65.43 -15.60
C LEU A 604 -87.95 -65.43 -17.14
N ALA A 605 -87.06 -64.70 -17.84
CA ALA A 605 -86.96 -64.73 -19.29
C ALA A 605 -86.54 -66.12 -19.83
N LEU A 606 -85.61 -66.80 -19.15
CA LEU A 606 -85.21 -68.19 -19.45
C LEU A 606 -86.34 -69.20 -19.18
N LEU A 607 -87.22 -68.96 -18.20
CA LEU A 607 -88.42 -69.77 -18.01
C LEU A 607 -89.48 -69.51 -19.10
N GLY A 608 -89.65 -68.27 -19.54
CA GLY A 608 -90.61 -67.90 -20.60
C GLY A 608 -90.22 -68.36 -22.01
N THR A 609 -88.92 -68.51 -22.30
CA THR A 609 -88.39 -68.83 -23.64
C THR A 609 -87.97 -70.30 -23.84
N ARG A 610 -88.39 -71.20 -22.93
CA ARG A 610 -88.00 -72.63 -22.93
C ARG A 610 -88.18 -73.33 -24.29
N ASN A 611 -89.22 -72.99 -25.04
CA ASN A 611 -89.59 -73.68 -26.28
C ASN A 611 -88.65 -73.38 -27.48
N THR A 612 -87.77 -72.36 -27.42
CA THR A 612 -86.93 -71.99 -28.57
C THR A 612 -85.47 -72.47 -28.49
N TRP A 613 -84.95 -72.79 -27.30
CA TRP A 613 -83.51 -73.07 -27.11
C TRP A 613 -83.17 -74.53 -26.80
N GLN A 614 -84.18 -75.37 -26.54
CA GLN A 614 -83.98 -76.78 -26.17
C GLN A 614 -83.21 -77.64 -27.22
N PRO A 615 -83.31 -77.43 -28.55
CA PRO A 615 -82.59 -78.25 -29.54
C PRO A 615 -81.07 -78.06 -29.58
N VAL A 616 -80.55 -76.94 -29.06
CA VAL A 616 -79.14 -76.54 -29.23
C VAL A 616 -78.20 -77.25 -28.25
N LEU A 617 -78.73 -77.75 -27.11
CA LEU A 617 -77.92 -78.24 -25.99
C LEU A 617 -77.65 -79.76 -25.99
N PHE A 618 -78.25 -80.54 -26.91
CA PHE A 618 -78.21 -82.02 -26.85
C PHE A 618 -78.11 -82.73 -28.22
N PRO A 619 -76.96 -82.69 -28.92
CA PRO A 619 -76.67 -83.62 -30.02
C PRO A 619 -76.23 -85.02 -29.49
N PRO A 620 -76.51 -86.12 -30.22
CA PRO A 620 -76.15 -87.48 -29.82
C PRO A 620 -74.66 -87.84 -30.09
N PRO A 621 -74.11 -88.89 -29.42
CA PRO A 621 -72.67 -89.19 -29.47
C PRO A 621 -72.21 -89.98 -30.71
N THR A 622 -70.93 -89.84 -31.08
CA THR A 622 -70.22 -90.69 -32.06
C THR A 622 -68.72 -90.74 -31.67
N ALA A 623 -67.98 -91.76 -32.13
CA ALA A 623 -66.87 -92.37 -31.38
C ALA A 623 -65.42 -91.90 -31.68
N THR A 624 -64.54 -92.28 -30.75
CA THR A 624 -63.14 -91.87 -30.52
C THR A 624 -62.07 -92.57 -31.38
N ASN A 625 -60.99 -91.85 -31.76
CA ASN A 625 -59.56 -92.24 -31.64
C ASN A 625 -58.63 -91.07 -32.08
N THR A 626 -57.56 -90.64 -31.38
CA THR A 626 -56.27 -91.28 -30.95
C THR A 626 -55.22 -91.20 -32.09
N ALA A 627 -53.97 -90.68 -31.97
CA ALA A 627 -53.14 -90.29 -30.80
C ALA A 627 -52.02 -89.22 -31.09
N THR A 628 -51.44 -88.62 -30.00
CA THR A 628 -50.04 -88.12 -29.70
C THR A 628 -49.13 -87.46 -30.78
N PHE A 629 -48.18 -86.51 -30.53
CA PHE A 629 -47.52 -85.85 -29.36
C PHE A 629 -47.46 -84.30 -29.57
N THR A 630 -47.55 -83.37 -28.58
CA THR A 630 -46.64 -82.96 -27.46
C THR A 630 -45.34 -82.26 -27.93
N ALA A 631 -44.84 -81.09 -27.44
CA ALA A 631 -45.23 -80.11 -26.39
C ALA A 631 -44.88 -78.64 -26.83
N THR A 632 -45.29 -77.56 -26.15
CA THR A 632 -44.59 -76.94 -24.98
C THR A 632 -45.44 -75.80 -24.36
N HIS A 633 -45.24 -75.47 -23.08
CA HIS A 633 -46.07 -74.55 -22.28
C HIS A 633 -45.66 -73.06 -22.33
N THR A 634 -46.60 -72.15 -22.02
CA THR A 634 -46.48 -71.07 -20.99
C THR A 634 -47.84 -70.40 -20.73
N PHE A 635 -48.19 -70.17 -19.46
CA PHE A 635 -49.35 -69.36 -19.02
C PHE A 635 -49.08 -68.75 -17.61
N THR A 636 -49.30 -67.43 -17.45
CA THR A 636 -50.05 -66.68 -16.38
C THR A 636 -50.28 -67.25 -14.95
N PRO A 637 -50.70 -66.45 -13.93
CA PRO A 637 -50.45 -65.02 -13.61
C PRO A 637 -50.38 -64.66 -12.08
N SER A 638 -50.19 -63.36 -11.75
CA SER A 638 -50.91 -62.55 -10.71
C SER A 638 -50.87 -62.84 -9.17
N ASN A 639 -50.31 -61.86 -8.43
CA ASN A 639 -50.73 -61.28 -7.12
C ASN A 639 -50.52 -61.96 -5.73
N THR A 640 -49.80 -61.23 -4.84
CA THR A 640 -50.17 -60.71 -3.47
C THR A 640 -50.75 -61.69 -2.40
N PRO A 641 -50.23 -61.80 -1.13
CA PRO A 641 -50.08 -60.70 -0.14
C PRO A 641 -48.96 -60.83 0.96
N THR A 642 -49.01 -59.93 1.98
CA THR A 642 -48.31 -59.94 3.31
C THR A 642 -49.32 -60.23 4.46
N PRO A 643 -49.04 -60.20 5.81
CA PRO A 643 -47.80 -59.95 6.61
C PRO A 643 -47.54 -60.94 7.82
N SER A 644 -46.52 -60.71 8.68
CA SER A 644 -46.63 -60.70 10.19
C SER A 644 -45.30 -60.91 10.99
N ASN A 645 -45.24 -60.24 12.15
CA ASN A 645 -44.19 -60.06 13.19
C ASN A 645 -43.90 -61.30 14.10
N THR A 646 -42.92 -61.37 15.04
CA THR A 646 -41.55 -60.78 15.25
C THR A 646 -40.94 -61.31 16.58
N PRO A 647 -39.66 -61.75 16.65
CA PRO A 647 -38.95 -62.08 17.91
C PRO A 647 -37.58 -61.37 18.14
N THR A 648 -36.96 -61.54 19.31
CA THR A 648 -35.57 -61.12 19.70
C THR A 648 -34.90 -62.20 20.59
N PRO A 649 -33.56 -62.39 20.59
CA PRO A 649 -32.55 -61.60 21.36
C PRO A 649 -31.18 -61.43 20.60
N SER A 650 -30.03 -60.94 21.13
CA SER A 650 -29.65 -59.83 22.06
C SER A 650 -28.09 -59.67 22.03
N ASN A 651 -27.57 -58.50 22.45
CA ASN A 651 -26.16 -58.15 22.82
C ASN A 651 -25.11 -57.81 21.73
N THR A 652 -24.33 -56.77 22.06
CA THR A 652 -23.17 -56.11 21.39
C THR A 652 -21.81 -56.69 21.89
N PRO A 653 -20.60 -56.29 21.37
CA PRO A 653 -20.18 -55.11 20.57
C PRO A 653 -19.61 -55.50 19.17
N THR A 654 -18.71 -54.83 18.41
CA THR A 654 -17.69 -53.77 18.65
C THR A 654 -17.41 -52.93 17.36
N ILE A 655 -16.27 -52.22 17.27
CA ILE A 655 -15.94 -51.15 16.29
C ILE A 655 -14.80 -51.58 15.36
N THR A 656 -14.81 -51.14 14.09
CA THR A 656 -13.65 -50.70 13.27
C THR A 656 -14.17 -49.78 12.13
N ILE A 657 -13.40 -48.78 11.68
CA ILE A 657 -13.82 -47.71 10.75
C ILE A 657 -12.85 -47.61 9.55
N THR A 658 -13.29 -47.14 8.37
CA THR A 658 -12.46 -46.94 7.17
C THR A 658 -12.89 -45.67 6.39
N PRO A 659 -11.97 -44.80 5.90
CA PRO A 659 -12.32 -43.52 5.26
C PRO A 659 -12.19 -43.49 3.72
N SER A 660 -12.77 -42.47 3.07
CA SER A 660 -12.69 -42.17 1.61
C SER A 660 -13.07 -40.68 1.30
N PRO A 661 -12.98 -40.17 0.04
CA PRO A 661 -12.28 -38.90 -0.26
C PRO A 661 -13.14 -37.68 -0.71
N THR A 662 -12.47 -36.57 -1.08
CA THR A 662 -13.04 -35.21 -1.31
C THR A 662 -12.60 -34.57 -2.66
N ILE A 663 -13.37 -33.61 -3.20
CA ILE A 663 -13.14 -32.85 -4.46
C ILE A 663 -13.54 -31.36 -4.27
N THR A 664 -12.91 -30.40 -4.98
CA THR A 664 -13.29 -28.96 -5.00
C THR A 664 -12.97 -28.23 -6.35
N PRO A 665 -13.64 -27.10 -6.72
CA PRO A 665 -13.65 -26.53 -8.10
C PRO A 665 -13.03 -25.11 -8.28
N SER A 666 -13.49 -24.32 -9.28
CA SER A 666 -12.85 -23.11 -9.90
C SER A 666 -13.86 -21.99 -10.25
N PHE A 667 -13.42 -20.73 -10.51
CA PHE A 667 -13.97 -19.75 -11.50
C PHE A 667 -13.13 -18.44 -11.63
N THR A 668 -13.39 -17.56 -12.64
CA THR A 668 -12.42 -16.53 -13.16
C THR A 668 -13.07 -15.25 -13.78
N VAL A 669 -12.42 -14.07 -13.73
CA VAL A 669 -12.76 -12.84 -14.54
C VAL A 669 -11.58 -11.82 -14.68
N THR A 670 -11.72 -10.77 -15.53
CA THR A 670 -10.69 -9.79 -16.02
C THR A 670 -10.86 -8.34 -15.48
N PRO A 671 -9.89 -7.39 -15.65
CA PRO A 671 -10.04 -6.29 -16.64
C PRO A 671 -8.72 -5.78 -17.32
N SER A 672 -8.73 -4.59 -17.96
CA SER A 672 -7.83 -4.13 -19.07
C SER A 672 -6.76 -3.06 -18.71
N ILE A 673 -5.82 -2.79 -19.65
CA ILE A 673 -4.72 -1.79 -19.60
C ILE A 673 -4.72 -0.91 -20.88
N THR A 674 -4.17 0.32 -20.84
CA THR A 674 -3.93 1.19 -22.02
C THR A 674 -2.68 2.09 -21.88
N ALA A 675 -2.04 2.42 -23.02
CA ALA A 675 -1.04 3.48 -23.28
C ALA A 675 0.45 3.25 -22.89
N SER A 676 1.36 3.89 -23.65
CA SER A 676 2.84 3.77 -23.60
C SER A 676 3.53 4.92 -24.35
N HIS A 677 4.73 5.37 -23.91
CA HIS A 677 5.69 6.29 -24.56
C HIS A 677 7.04 6.31 -23.76
N THR A 678 8.23 6.75 -24.22
CA THR A 678 8.84 6.89 -25.58
C THR A 678 10.34 7.31 -25.47
N HIS A 679 11.29 6.53 -26.05
CA HIS A 679 12.63 6.90 -26.62
C HIS A 679 13.71 7.67 -25.77
N THR A 680 15.06 7.57 -25.90
CA THR A 680 16.08 6.72 -26.62
C THR A 680 17.52 6.90 -25.97
N PRO A 681 18.56 6.08 -26.29
CA PRO A 681 19.85 5.99 -25.54
C PRO A 681 21.13 6.68 -26.13
N THR A 682 22.26 6.65 -25.38
CA THR A 682 23.62 7.18 -25.70
C THR A 682 24.72 6.09 -25.73
N HIS A 683 25.91 6.36 -26.31
CA HIS A 683 26.91 5.35 -26.76
C HIS A 683 28.23 5.20 -25.96
N THR A 684 28.68 3.94 -25.82
CA THR A 684 29.99 3.34 -26.15
C THR A 684 31.36 3.99 -25.80
N LEU A 685 32.25 3.21 -25.16
CA LEU A 685 33.73 3.20 -25.38
C LEU A 685 34.36 1.82 -25.07
N THR A 686 35.62 1.59 -25.47
CA THR A 686 36.29 0.26 -25.53
C THR A 686 37.71 0.26 -24.93
N PRO A 687 38.15 -0.80 -24.19
CA PRO A 687 39.52 -0.93 -23.66
C PRO A 687 40.38 -1.98 -24.38
N THR A 688 41.70 -1.99 -24.11
CA THR A 688 42.65 -3.03 -24.55
C THR A 688 43.62 -3.38 -23.41
N TRP A 689 44.06 -4.65 -23.33
CA TRP A 689 44.81 -5.19 -22.19
C TRP A 689 46.33 -5.33 -22.43
N THR A 690 47.12 -5.16 -21.36
CA THR A 690 48.40 -5.86 -21.15
C THR A 690 48.62 -6.08 -19.65
N SER A 691 49.27 -7.18 -19.27
CA SER A 691 49.43 -7.60 -17.87
C SER A 691 50.90 -7.81 -17.47
N THR A 692 51.19 -7.76 -16.17
CA THR A 692 52.46 -8.24 -15.60
C THR A 692 52.21 -8.72 -14.17
N PHE A 693 52.78 -9.86 -13.79
CA PHE A 693 52.64 -10.49 -12.48
C PHE A 693 53.91 -10.32 -11.64
N THR A 694 53.75 -10.14 -10.32
CA THR A 694 54.86 -10.28 -9.35
C THR A 694 54.32 -10.95 -8.07
N TRP A 695 55.10 -11.86 -7.48
CA TRP A 695 54.75 -12.57 -6.24
C TRP A 695 55.64 -12.13 -5.08
N THR A 696 55.06 -11.99 -3.88
CA THR A 696 55.80 -11.84 -2.62
C THR A 696 55.09 -12.62 -1.50
N PRO A 697 55.68 -13.67 -0.92
CA PRO A 697 55.07 -14.45 0.16
C PRO A 697 55.59 -14.05 1.56
N THR A 698 54.71 -14.08 2.57
CA THR A 698 55.08 -13.94 3.99
C THR A 698 54.28 -14.94 4.84
N PRO A 699 54.91 -15.88 5.56
CA PRO A 699 54.21 -16.90 6.35
C PRO A 699 54.08 -16.56 7.84
N SER A 700 53.00 -17.03 8.47
CA SER A 700 52.97 -17.34 9.91
C SER A 700 51.90 -18.37 10.21
N TYR A 701 52.18 -19.31 11.13
CA TYR A 701 51.28 -20.38 11.56
C TYR A 701 51.09 -20.33 13.08
N THR A 702 49.85 -20.26 13.56
CA THR A 702 49.48 -20.67 14.93
C THR A 702 48.09 -21.30 14.93
N PRO A 703 47.96 -22.63 14.98
CA PRO A 703 46.67 -23.31 15.14
C PRO A 703 46.35 -23.52 16.64
N THR A 704 45.19 -23.03 17.09
CA THR A 704 44.66 -23.29 18.44
C THR A 704 43.29 -23.98 18.31
N PRO A 705 43.15 -25.26 18.70
CA PRO A 705 41.87 -25.97 18.60
C PRO A 705 40.95 -25.60 19.77
N SER A 706 39.69 -25.28 19.47
CA SER A 706 38.62 -25.24 20.46
C SER A 706 37.34 -25.80 19.85
N ASN A 707 36.81 -26.88 20.43
CA ASN A 707 35.58 -27.54 19.97
C ASN A 707 34.40 -27.09 20.83
N THR A 708 33.53 -26.26 20.28
CA THR A 708 32.17 -26.04 20.81
C THR A 708 31.18 -26.10 19.64
N PRO A 709 30.25 -27.07 19.61
CA PRO A 709 29.23 -27.14 18.58
C PRO A 709 28.09 -26.16 18.87
N THR A 710 27.78 -25.29 17.91
CA THR A 710 26.60 -24.40 17.94
C THR A 710 25.63 -24.84 16.85
N PRO A 711 24.33 -25.04 17.14
CA PRO A 711 23.37 -25.54 16.15
C PRO A 711 23.05 -24.51 15.05
N SER A 712 22.76 -25.01 13.86
CA SER A 712 22.41 -24.21 12.67
C SER A 712 21.01 -23.60 12.79
N ASN A 713 20.84 -22.34 12.40
CA ASN A 713 19.99 -21.92 11.27
C ASN A 713 19.86 -20.39 11.20
N THR A 714 20.74 -19.75 10.42
CA THR A 714 20.50 -18.40 9.89
C THR A 714 20.13 -18.55 8.41
N PRO A 715 18.95 -18.08 7.95
CA PRO A 715 18.68 -18.01 6.53
C PRO A 715 19.58 -16.92 5.92
N THR A 716 20.64 -17.32 5.23
CA THR A 716 21.45 -16.42 4.41
C THR A 716 20.53 -15.67 3.44
N PRO A 717 20.64 -14.33 3.30
CA PRO A 717 19.88 -13.61 2.28
C PRO A 717 20.24 -14.20 0.91
N THR A 718 19.23 -14.67 0.17
CA THR A 718 19.41 -15.27 -1.16
C THR A 718 20.20 -14.30 -2.04
N PRO A 719 21.40 -14.64 -2.52
CA PRO A 719 22.13 -13.74 -3.40
C PRO A 719 21.31 -13.56 -4.68
N ILE A 720 21.24 -12.32 -5.17
CA ILE A 720 20.75 -12.05 -6.52
C ILE A 720 21.57 -12.94 -7.46
N PRO A 721 20.95 -13.87 -8.21
CA PRO A 721 21.70 -14.80 -9.04
C PRO A 721 22.49 -13.99 -10.08
N PRO A 722 23.80 -14.23 -10.25
CA PRO A 722 24.56 -13.52 -11.25
C PRO A 722 23.98 -13.83 -12.63
N VAL A 723 23.78 -12.80 -13.45
CA VAL A 723 23.40 -12.97 -14.86
C VAL A 723 24.58 -13.58 -15.60
N LEU A 724 24.43 -14.80 -16.11
CA LEU A 724 25.48 -15.53 -16.84
C LEU A 724 25.72 -14.93 -18.23
N CYS A 725 24.66 -14.48 -18.90
CA CYS A 725 24.69 -13.81 -20.20
C CYS A 725 23.32 -13.21 -20.53
N ARG A 726 23.25 -12.36 -21.56
CA ARG A 726 21.98 -11.94 -22.19
C ARG A 726 21.74 -12.69 -23.49
N ALA A 727 20.47 -13.02 -23.74
CA ALA A 727 20.01 -13.60 -25.00
C ALA A 727 18.83 -12.80 -25.56
N PHE A 728 18.65 -12.86 -26.87
CA PHE A 728 17.64 -12.15 -27.64
C PHE A 728 16.60 -13.15 -28.17
N ALA A 729 15.32 -12.88 -27.94
CA ALA A 729 14.21 -13.62 -28.54
C ALA A 729 13.83 -12.99 -29.89
N PRO A 730 14.19 -13.56 -31.06
CA PRO A 730 13.84 -12.99 -32.36
C PRO A 730 12.33 -13.12 -32.64
N GLU A 731 11.72 -14.22 -32.20
CA GLU A 731 10.30 -14.52 -32.32
C GLU A 731 9.66 -14.59 -30.92
N ARG A 732 8.36 -14.84 -30.83
CA ARG A 732 7.66 -15.04 -29.55
C ARG A 732 8.02 -16.42 -28.97
N VAL A 733 8.64 -16.44 -27.79
CA VAL A 733 9.17 -17.66 -27.17
C VAL A 733 8.38 -18.04 -25.91
N ASN A 734 7.98 -19.31 -25.79
CA ASN A 734 7.18 -19.79 -24.66
C ASN A 734 8.03 -20.03 -23.40
N VAL A 735 7.62 -19.44 -22.27
CA VAL A 735 8.30 -19.57 -20.96
C VAL A 735 7.61 -20.64 -20.12
N ARG A 736 8.37 -21.54 -19.52
CA ARG A 736 7.83 -22.69 -18.75
C ARG A 736 8.33 -22.76 -17.31
N SER A 737 7.59 -23.46 -16.46
CA SER A 737 7.92 -23.65 -15.04
C SER A 737 9.10 -24.60 -14.78
N GLY A 738 9.62 -25.29 -15.80
CA GLY A 738 10.77 -26.19 -15.73
C GLY A 738 11.32 -26.51 -17.12
N PRO A 739 12.54 -27.06 -17.24
CA PRO A 739 13.26 -27.26 -18.50
C PRO A 739 12.72 -28.46 -19.31
N SER A 740 11.49 -28.38 -19.80
CA SER A 740 10.87 -29.45 -20.60
C SER A 740 9.75 -28.92 -21.49
N THR A 741 9.46 -29.60 -22.59
CA THR A 741 8.28 -29.32 -23.41
C THR A 741 6.96 -29.77 -22.77
N ARG A 742 7.01 -30.52 -21.66
CA ARG A 742 5.85 -31.07 -20.91
C ARG A 742 5.45 -30.23 -19.68
N THR A 743 6.31 -29.35 -19.18
CA THR A 743 6.03 -28.47 -18.03
C THR A 743 5.06 -27.35 -18.41
N ILE A 744 4.35 -26.81 -17.42
CA ILE A 744 3.32 -25.76 -17.63
C ILE A 744 3.97 -24.52 -18.26
N GLN A 745 3.35 -23.99 -19.30
CA GLN A 745 3.71 -22.68 -19.85
C GLN A 745 3.18 -21.59 -18.90
N ILE A 746 4.09 -20.85 -18.28
CA ILE A 746 3.78 -19.77 -17.32
C ILE A 746 3.73 -18.39 -17.99
N GLY A 747 4.27 -18.26 -19.20
CA GLY A 747 4.25 -17.00 -19.95
C GLY A 747 4.77 -17.15 -21.38
N ALA A 748 4.99 -16.04 -22.05
CA ALA A 748 5.73 -16.00 -23.31
C ALA A 748 6.52 -14.69 -23.39
N VAL A 749 7.80 -14.79 -23.75
CA VAL A 749 8.62 -13.65 -24.14
C VAL A 749 8.12 -13.14 -25.50
N PRO A 750 7.81 -11.84 -25.66
CA PRO A 750 7.50 -11.29 -26.97
C PRO A 750 8.75 -11.28 -27.88
N SER A 751 8.53 -11.26 -29.19
CA SER A 751 9.58 -11.06 -30.18
C SER A 751 10.32 -9.74 -29.97
N ASN A 752 11.61 -9.70 -30.30
CA ASN A 752 12.51 -8.56 -30.14
C ASN A 752 12.77 -8.16 -28.66
N THR A 753 12.81 -9.14 -27.76
CA THR A 753 13.07 -8.93 -26.32
C THR A 753 14.43 -9.48 -25.91
N ILE A 754 15.10 -8.80 -24.97
CA ILE A 754 16.31 -9.31 -24.31
C ILE A 754 15.90 -10.01 -23.01
N ILE A 755 16.43 -11.21 -22.78
CA ILE A 755 16.27 -12.00 -21.54
C ILE A 755 17.61 -12.11 -20.82
N GLU A 756 17.58 -12.07 -19.49
CA GLU A 756 18.78 -12.25 -18.66
C GLU A 756 18.84 -13.71 -18.19
N VAL A 757 19.90 -14.43 -18.58
CA VAL A 757 20.06 -15.86 -18.30
C VAL A 757 20.70 -16.04 -16.94
N LEU A 758 19.99 -16.69 -16.03
CA LEU A 758 20.39 -16.97 -14.65
C LEU A 758 20.89 -18.40 -14.42
N GLY A 759 20.90 -19.24 -15.46
CA GLY A 759 21.33 -20.64 -15.37
C GLY A 759 21.03 -21.42 -16.64
N LEU A 760 21.66 -22.59 -16.76
CA LEU A 760 21.48 -23.51 -17.89
C LEU A 760 21.27 -24.93 -17.37
N GLU A 761 20.22 -25.60 -17.85
CA GLU A 761 19.88 -26.97 -17.49
C GLU A 761 19.65 -27.81 -18.76
N ARG A 762 19.87 -29.13 -18.72
CA ARG A 762 19.44 -30.04 -19.80
C ARG A 762 18.06 -30.59 -19.48
N GLY A 763 17.15 -30.53 -20.46
CA GLY A 763 15.79 -31.01 -20.26
C GLY A 763 15.71 -32.54 -20.18
N PRO A 764 15.05 -33.13 -19.17
CA PRO A 764 15.04 -34.59 -18.99
C PRO A 764 14.31 -35.31 -20.14
N ASP A 765 13.32 -34.67 -20.75
CA ASP A 765 12.51 -35.25 -21.84
C ASP A 765 13.14 -35.08 -23.23
N ASP A 766 13.90 -33.99 -23.48
CA ASP A 766 14.38 -33.63 -24.83
C ASP A 766 15.91 -33.51 -24.95
N GLN A 767 16.66 -33.61 -23.84
CA GLN A 767 18.12 -33.50 -23.75
C GLN A 767 18.72 -32.18 -24.29
N ARG A 768 17.85 -31.22 -24.65
CA ARG A 768 18.23 -29.89 -25.12
C ARG A 768 18.62 -29.01 -23.95
N VAL A 769 19.38 -27.95 -24.23
CA VAL A 769 19.70 -26.94 -23.23
C VAL A 769 18.53 -25.97 -23.08
N TRP A 770 18.17 -25.69 -21.84
CA TRP A 770 17.17 -24.70 -21.45
C TRP A 770 17.85 -23.65 -20.60
N TYR A 771 17.65 -22.38 -20.97
CA TYR A 771 18.07 -21.24 -20.18
C TYR A 771 17.02 -20.98 -19.10
N ARG A 772 17.42 -21.09 -17.84
CA ARG A 772 16.70 -20.48 -16.72
C ARG A 772 16.96 -18.98 -16.83
N MET A 773 15.92 -18.19 -17.00
CA MET A 773 16.01 -16.75 -17.25
C MET A 773 15.04 -15.97 -16.38
N GLU A 774 15.34 -14.69 -16.23
CA GLU A 774 14.47 -13.69 -15.64
C GLU A 774 14.27 -12.59 -16.68
N VAL A 775 13.02 -12.16 -16.84
CA VAL A 775 12.64 -11.10 -17.78
C VAL A 775 11.48 -10.29 -17.20
N GLU A 776 11.63 -8.98 -17.21
CA GLU A 776 10.54 -8.06 -16.89
C GLU A 776 9.67 -7.87 -18.14
N ILE A 777 8.38 -8.24 -18.04
CA ILE A 777 7.40 -8.06 -19.11
C ILE A 777 6.22 -7.30 -18.50
N ASN A 778 6.02 -6.05 -18.94
CA ASN A 778 4.96 -5.15 -18.47
C ASN A 778 4.95 -4.96 -16.95
N ALA A 779 6.11 -4.66 -16.34
CA ALA A 779 6.31 -4.53 -14.89
C ALA A 779 6.03 -5.82 -14.06
N ALA A 780 5.87 -6.97 -14.71
CA ALA A 780 5.86 -8.27 -14.06
C ALA A 780 7.17 -9.04 -14.36
N VAL A 781 7.90 -9.38 -13.30
CA VAL A 781 9.10 -10.22 -13.40
C VAL A 781 8.69 -11.68 -13.59
N ILE A 782 9.03 -12.27 -14.73
CA ILE A 782 8.78 -13.68 -15.03
C ILE A 782 10.10 -14.44 -14.97
N VAL A 783 10.27 -15.25 -13.92
CA VAL A 783 11.36 -16.22 -13.80
C VAL A 783 10.89 -17.56 -14.37
N GLY A 784 11.63 -18.14 -15.31
CA GLY A 784 11.26 -19.42 -15.91
C GLY A 784 12.28 -19.97 -16.90
N PHE A 785 11.87 -21.01 -17.63
CA PHE A 785 12.72 -21.74 -18.57
C PHE A 785 12.33 -21.48 -20.02
N VAL A 786 13.35 -21.20 -20.84
CA VAL A 786 13.28 -20.98 -22.29
C VAL A 786 14.27 -21.92 -22.99
N ARG A 787 13.90 -22.49 -24.13
CA ARG A 787 14.76 -23.45 -24.85
C ARG A 787 15.84 -22.72 -25.64
N SER A 788 17.11 -23.11 -25.49
CA SER A 788 18.27 -22.32 -25.97
C SER A 788 18.33 -22.13 -27.49
N ASP A 789 17.67 -22.99 -28.26
CA ASP A 789 17.57 -22.94 -29.72
C ASP A 789 16.47 -21.99 -30.23
N THR A 790 15.65 -21.43 -29.34
CA THR A 790 14.60 -20.44 -29.67
C THR A 790 15.03 -19.00 -29.41
N VAL A 791 16.24 -18.80 -28.87
CA VAL A 791 16.83 -17.49 -28.55
C VAL A 791 18.26 -17.42 -29.08
N ARG A 792 18.71 -16.23 -29.47
CA ARG A 792 20.08 -15.98 -29.95
C ARG A 792 20.90 -15.34 -28.82
N PRO A 793 22.04 -15.90 -28.40
CA PRO A 793 22.91 -15.22 -27.43
C PRO A 793 23.37 -13.85 -27.96
N ILE A 794 23.42 -12.86 -27.07
CA ILE A 794 23.96 -11.51 -27.34
C ILE A 794 25.41 -11.47 -26.83
N ASP A 795 25.59 -11.88 -25.58
CA ASP A 795 26.90 -12.10 -24.95
C ASP A 795 27.31 -13.58 -25.07
N ASP A 796 28.58 -13.91 -24.76
CA ASP A 796 29.10 -15.28 -24.76
C ASP A 796 28.48 -16.15 -23.64
N CYS A 797 27.27 -16.67 -23.89
CA CYS A 797 26.62 -17.62 -23.00
C CYS A 797 27.46 -18.91 -22.83
N PRO A 798 27.75 -19.36 -21.59
CA PRO A 798 28.55 -20.56 -21.37
C PRO A 798 27.82 -21.81 -21.87
N THR A 799 28.46 -22.60 -22.72
CA THR A 799 27.86 -23.84 -23.26
C THR A 799 28.04 -25.01 -22.29
N LEU A 800 26.95 -25.72 -21.96
CA LEU A 800 27.06 -27.00 -21.24
C LEU A 800 27.83 -28.01 -22.09
N PRO A 801 28.84 -28.72 -21.54
CA PRO A 801 29.61 -29.70 -22.30
C PRO A 801 28.70 -30.81 -22.83
N ASN A 802 29.06 -31.35 -23.99
CA ASN A 802 28.42 -32.55 -24.52
C ASN A 802 28.96 -33.77 -23.77
N VAL A 803 28.10 -34.36 -22.96
CA VAL A 803 28.29 -35.73 -22.45
C VAL A 803 28.14 -36.67 -23.65
N PRO A 804 29.09 -37.61 -23.87
CA PRO A 804 29.05 -38.56 -24.98
C PRO A 804 27.98 -39.65 -24.80
#